data_AF-A0AAV6N498-F1
#
_entry.id   AF-A0AAV6N498-F1
#
_cell.length_a   1.000
_cell.length_b   1.000
_cell.length_c   1.000
_cell.angle_alpha   90.00
_cell.angle_beta   90.00
_cell.angle_gamma   90.00
#
_symmetry.space_group_name_H-M   'P 1'
#
loop_
_entity.id
_entity.type
_entity.pdbx_description
1 polymer ?
#
loop_
_entity_poly.entity_id
_entity_poly.type
_entity_poly.pdbx_seq_one_letter_code
_entity_poly.pdbx_strand_id
1 'polypeptide(L)'
;MLPLTSPCFALCAFLFFFSPTVSAENPYRFFTWNVSYGNIYPLGVRQQGILINGQFPGPDIHCVTNDNLIINVFNSLDEPFLISWNGIQQRRNSYEDGVYGTTCPIPPGKNFTYILQVKDQIGSFYYFPSLAFHKAAGGFGGIRILSRPRIPVPFPDPDGDYTVLIGDWYKSNHTTLKAHLDRGKKLPFPNGILINGRGNDTSFSVEQGKTYRLRISNVGLEHSLNFRIQGHKMKLVEVEGTHTLQTTYSSLDVHVGQSYSVLVTADQPAQDYYIVVSTRFTYRVLSTTGILHYSNSAGPVKGPPPGGPTIQIDWSLNQARSIRTNLTASGPRPNPQGSYHYGLINTTKTIILASSAGQVNRKQRYAVNSVSFNPADTPLKLADFFKIGGVFRVGSISDRPTGGGIYLDTSVMGADYRAFVEIVFQNNENIVQSWHIDGYSFFVVGMDGGQWTQSSRNQYNLRDAIARCTIQVYPFSWTAIYVALDNVGMWNVRSEFWARQYLGQQFYLRVYTPSTSLRDEFPIPKNALLCGRASGISIVRLPGPPVDPSSGRKHDFHPVHVYGIEVIQRSRMRNRKRGYQTCQEEVAADLEATVLSSAAQQAISPNDELHVLNDAVPQMPSYVTKDLLSIGVCIPCIIRLSGIERHHYSFSLSVPIVGSDKEAIDDDIDRNICCLCLGILQFSYIDDKGILQFSYIDDKGNFVKCKGVDDLAVSISEMVKKEGHQIDSFSLEVSIPSIILENEKLVWLYLKRKYGSEHWFQGKPPPISLSAKDALKICITKPLETLLDCKSSSSGLRIRLTYSHPKASNSNDSSNKRHQDGCKMRKIAGNDETLDISKFGANSVADNCFNPSQEVELSKCFEFPQEKINEPCHLALICYRTSIYLIGRYIKYSRNVSQTRWVIGDERMGEASVEEILGNNILPLCRGDSYKFHAAGREDLDVRMLGSGRPFLVEIQNARLLPSEMIINEIESKINGSKNKLIGVRNLKVVGSEGWAFVQEGEAEKQKQYAALVWTSRPLEDDDLLSISSLKDLKILQRTPIRVLHRRSPLEREKIIHWMRIEKVAESSQYYLLHLCTQAGTYIKEFVHGDLGRTHPSIGSILSCRAEILQLDVTDIKMDGHLAE
;
A
#
# COMPACT_ATOMS: atom_id res chain seq x y z
N MET A 1 -34.13 -56.91 -14.63
CA MET A 1 -34.53 -55.90 -13.62
C MET A 1 -33.45 -55.87 -12.56
N LEU A 2 -32.71 -54.76 -12.44
CA LEU A 2 -31.90 -54.34 -11.26
C LEU A 2 -31.35 -52.91 -11.54
N PRO A 3 -31.19 -52.03 -10.53
CA PRO A 3 -31.17 -50.58 -10.70
C PRO A 3 -29.77 -49.97 -10.87
N LEU A 4 -29.74 -48.80 -11.53
CA LEU A 4 -28.61 -47.90 -11.70
C LEU A 4 -28.28 -47.15 -10.39
N THR A 5 -27.03 -47.25 -9.92
CA THR A 5 -26.42 -46.25 -9.02
C THR A 5 -25.04 -45.90 -9.56
N SER A 6 -24.91 -44.70 -10.15
CA SER A 6 -23.72 -44.24 -10.85
C SER A 6 -22.76 -43.48 -9.91
N PRO A 7 -21.46 -43.82 -9.84
CA PRO A 7 -20.45 -43.18 -9.00
C PRO A 7 -19.95 -41.82 -9.53
N CYS A 8 -20.43 -41.36 -10.69
CA CYS A 8 -19.97 -40.12 -11.32
C CYS A 8 -20.39 -38.83 -10.58
N PHE A 9 -21.46 -38.85 -9.78
CA PHE A 9 -21.91 -37.65 -9.07
C PHE A 9 -21.03 -37.30 -7.85
N ALA A 10 -20.39 -38.31 -7.23
CA ALA A 10 -19.50 -38.10 -6.08
C ALA A 10 -18.12 -37.55 -6.48
N LEU A 11 -17.61 -37.91 -7.67
CA LEU A 11 -16.30 -37.44 -8.15
C LEU A 11 -16.34 -35.98 -8.63
N CYS A 12 -17.45 -35.54 -9.25
CA CYS A 12 -17.64 -34.14 -9.62
C CYS A 12 -17.86 -33.23 -8.40
N ALA A 13 -18.47 -33.73 -7.33
CA ALA A 13 -18.59 -32.99 -6.07
C ALA A 13 -17.23 -32.83 -5.36
N PHE A 14 -16.35 -33.85 -5.41
CA PHE A 14 -15.01 -33.77 -4.80
C PHE A 14 -14.04 -32.85 -5.56
N LEU A 15 -14.17 -32.72 -6.89
CA LEU A 15 -13.32 -31.84 -7.70
C LEU A 15 -13.70 -30.34 -7.59
N PHE A 16 -14.91 -30.01 -7.16
CA PHE A 16 -15.32 -28.62 -6.91
C PHE A 16 -14.87 -28.07 -5.54
N PHE A 17 -14.55 -28.94 -4.57
CA PHE A 17 -14.13 -28.51 -3.22
C PHE A 17 -12.62 -28.25 -3.05
N PHE A 18 -11.79 -28.56 -4.06
CA PHE A 18 -10.33 -28.44 -3.99
C PHE A 18 -9.71 -27.58 -5.12
N SER A 19 -10.41 -26.54 -5.59
CA SER A 19 -9.77 -25.51 -6.43
C SER A 19 -9.14 -24.45 -5.53
N PRO A 20 -7.80 -24.27 -5.51
CA PRO A 20 -7.16 -23.19 -4.77
C PRO A 20 -7.53 -21.84 -5.41
N THR A 21 -8.15 -20.96 -4.63
CA THR A 21 -8.45 -19.58 -5.04
C THR A 21 -7.16 -18.77 -5.06
N VAL A 22 -6.55 -18.59 -6.22
CA VAL A 22 -5.43 -17.65 -6.41
C VAL A 22 -5.95 -16.22 -6.26
N SER A 23 -5.47 -15.47 -5.26
CA SER A 23 -5.75 -14.04 -5.11
C SER A 23 -4.61 -13.22 -5.74
N ALA A 24 -4.80 -12.81 -7.01
CA ALA A 24 -3.87 -11.96 -7.76
C ALA A 24 -4.12 -10.47 -7.47
N GLU A 25 -4.27 -10.11 -6.20
CA GLU A 25 -4.75 -8.79 -5.81
C GLU A 25 -3.69 -7.95 -5.07
N ASN A 26 -3.80 -6.62 -5.14
CA ASN A 26 -2.90 -5.73 -4.41
C ASN A 26 -3.04 -5.93 -2.88
N PRO A 27 -2.00 -5.63 -2.08
CA PRO A 27 -2.03 -5.83 -0.63
C PRO A 27 -3.20 -5.12 0.02
N TYR A 28 -3.84 -5.81 0.96
CA TYR A 28 -4.91 -5.26 1.77
C TYR A 28 -4.38 -4.75 3.11
N ARG A 29 -4.82 -3.55 3.51
CA ARG A 29 -4.56 -2.96 4.83
C ARG A 29 -5.88 -2.84 5.56
N PHE A 30 -5.97 -3.46 6.73
CA PHE A 30 -7.19 -3.48 7.53
C PHE A 30 -7.05 -2.51 8.70
N PHE A 31 -8.05 -1.66 8.87
CA PHE A 31 -8.15 -0.73 9.99
C PHE A 31 -9.53 -0.89 10.63
N THR A 32 -9.55 -0.96 11.95
CA THR A 32 -10.80 -0.94 12.72
C THR A 32 -10.81 0.32 13.58
N TRP A 33 -11.78 1.19 13.32
CA TRP A 33 -11.90 2.49 13.94
C TRP A 33 -13.19 2.57 14.74
N ASN A 34 -13.05 2.82 16.04
CA ASN A 34 -14.15 3.19 16.91
C ASN A 34 -14.19 4.71 17.03
N VAL A 35 -15.26 5.32 16.52
CA VAL A 35 -15.50 6.76 16.56
C VAL A 35 -16.38 7.08 17.76
N SER A 36 -15.85 7.85 18.71
CA SER A 36 -16.52 8.12 19.99
C SER A 36 -16.31 9.56 20.43
N TYR A 37 -17.22 10.08 21.24
CA TYR A 37 -16.98 11.33 21.97
C TYR A 37 -16.00 11.12 23.12
N GLY A 38 -15.12 12.09 23.33
CA GLY A 38 -14.23 12.13 24.48
C GLY A 38 -13.77 13.54 24.84
N ASN A 39 -13.05 13.65 25.96
CA ASN A 39 -12.51 14.94 26.41
C ASN A 39 -11.21 15.25 25.67
N ILE A 40 -11.12 16.44 25.08
CA ILE A 40 -9.91 16.99 24.45
C ILE A 40 -9.57 18.36 25.05
N TYR A 41 -8.30 18.77 24.97
CA TYR A 41 -7.80 20.02 25.54
C TYR A 41 -6.97 20.86 24.54
N PRO A 42 -7.49 21.20 23.34
CA PRO A 42 -6.64 21.71 22.28
C PRO A 42 -6.03 23.09 22.59
N LEU A 43 -6.77 23.93 23.30
CA LEU A 43 -6.32 25.27 23.75
C LEU A 43 -6.28 25.36 25.29
N GLY A 44 -5.97 24.25 25.97
CA GLY A 44 -5.95 24.16 27.43
C GLY A 44 -7.32 24.17 28.11
N VAL A 45 -8.41 24.22 27.33
CA VAL A 45 -9.79 24.20 27.82
C VAL A 45 -10.42 22.85 27.46
N ARG A 46 -10.99 22.17 28.46
CA ARG A 46 -11.73 20.91 28.27
C ARG A 46 -12.90 21.13 27.32
N GLN A 47 -12.95 20.33 26.25
CA GLN A 47 -14.04 20.29 25.29
C GLN A 47 -14.39 18.83 24.98
N GLN A 48 -15.63 18.58 24.59
CA GLN A 48 -16.01 17.31 24.00
C GLN A 48 -15.60 17.34 22.53
N GLY A 49 -14.80 16.37 22.09
CA GLY A 49 -14.35 16.20 20.72
C GLY A 49 -14.57 14.78 20.21
N ILE A 50 -14.44 14.61 18.90
CA ILE A 50 -14.51 13.30 18.25
C ILE A 50 -13.13 12.66 18.29
N LEU A 51 -13.06 11.48 18.90
CA LEU A 51 -11.88 10.63 18.98
C LEU A 51 -12.03 9.45 18.04
N ILE A 52 -10.91 9.02 17.44
CA ILE A 52 -10.83 7.75 16.70
C ILE A 52 -9.89 6.85 17.49
N ASN A 53 -10.39 5.69 17.93
CA ASN A 53 -9.67 4.78 18.82
C ASN A 53 -9.13 5.47 20.08
N GLY A 54 -9.89 6.43 20.63
CA GLY A 54 -9.49 7.19 21.81
C GLY A 54 -8.44 8.28 21.57
N GLN A 55 -8.07 8.55 20.32
CA GLN A 55 -7.01 9.51 19.96
C GLN A 55 -7.58 10.79 19.33
N PHE A 56 -6.95 11.93 19.66
CA PHE A 56 -7.10 13.21 18.96
C PHE A 56 -5.73 13.92 18.85
N PRO A 57 -5.24 14.25 17.64
CA PRO A 57 -5.79 13.86 16.33
C PRO A 57 -5.95 12.34 16.15
N GLY A 58 -6.72 11.92 15.15
CA GLY A 58 -6.90 10.51 14.84
C GLY A 58 -5.61 9.84 14.34
N PRO A 59 -5.58 8.49 14.32
CA PRO A 59 -4.39 7.72 13.94
C PRO A 59 -3.98 7.95 12.47
N ASP A 60 -2.69 8.02 12.19
CA ASP A 60 -2.19 8.12 10.82
C ASP A 60 -2.41 6.80 10.04
N ILE A 61 -2.86 6.92 8.78
CA ILE A 61 -2.86 5.80 7.83
C ILE A 61 -1.51 5.79 7.10
N HIS A 62 -0.76 4.70 7.24
CA HIS A 62 0.49 4.46 6.52
C HIS A 62 0.27 3.35 5.49
N CYS A 63 0.41 3.67 4.20
CA CYS A 63 0.22 2.71 3.11
C CYS A 63 1.17 2.97 1.95
N VAL A 64 1.23 2.01 1.01
CA VAL A 64 2.01 2.12 -0.23
C VAL A 64 1.06 2.28 -1.41
N THR A 65 1.49 2.98 -2.46
CA THR A 65 0.69 3.15 -3.66
C THR A 65 0.17 1.82 -4.22
N ASN A 66 -1.12 1.83 -4.58
CA ASN A 66 -1.95 0.70 -5.00
C ASN A 66 -2.43 -0.27 -3.90
N ASP A 67 -2.10 -0.05 -2.63
CA ASP A 67 -2.74 -0.81 -1.54
C ASP A 67 -4.27 -0.63 -1.56
N ASN A 68 -4.98 -1.68 -1.17
CA ASN A 68 -6.41 -1.67 -0.88
C ASN A 68 -6.60 -1.39 0.62
N LEU A 69 -7.29 -0.32 0.98
CA LEU A 69 -7.54 0.07 2.37
C LEU A 69 -8.96 -0.34 2.76
N ILE A 70 -9.07 -1.23 3.76
CA ILE A 70 -10.34 -1.72 4.31
C ILE A 70 -10.50 -1.11 5.69
N ILE A 71 -11.36 -0.12 5.82
CA ILE A 71 -11.50 0.67 7.04
C ILE A 71 -12.89 0.48 7.60
N ASN A 72 -13.00 -0.35 8.64
CA ASN A 72 -14.26 -0.59 9.33
C ASN A 72 -14.49 0.46 10.42
N VAL A 73 -15.44 1.36 10.18
CA VAL A 73 -15.77 2.48 11.05
C VAL A 73 -17.01 2.14 11.87
N PHE A 74 -16.82 1.95 13.18
CA PHE A 74 -17.89 1.83 14.15
C PHE A 74 -18.27 3.22 14.67
N ASN A 75 -19.53 3.61 14.47
CA ASN A 75 -20.06 4.86 14.98
C ASN A 75 -20.61 4.66 16.41
N SER A 76 -19.82 5.03 17.41
CA SER A 76 -20.22 5.06 18.83
C SER A 76 -20.64 6.46 19.29
N LEU A 77 -20.89 7.39 18.37
CA LEU A 77 -21.54 8.66 18.67
C LEU A 77 -23.05 8.45 18.86
N ASP A 78 -23.72 9.41 19.47
CA ASP A 78 -25.17 9.49 19.60
C ASP A 78 -25.85 10.13 18.37
N GLU A 79 -25.07 10.44 17.33
CA GLU A 79 -25.53 11.01 16.07
C GLU A 79 -24.94 10.30 14.84
N PRO A 80 -25.59 10.39 13.66
CA PRO A 80 -25.06 9.77 12.43
C PRO A 80 -23.69 10.32 12.06
N PHE A 81 -22.85 9.53 11.41
CA PHE A 81 -21.46 9.92 11.12
C PHE A 81 -21.05 9.61 9.67
N LEU A 82 -20.20 10.46 9.09
CA LEU A 82 -19.50 10.20 7.84
C LEU A 82 -18.06 10.71 7.96
N ILE A 83 -17.16 10.06 7.23
CA ILE A 83 -15.75 10.43 7.13
C ILE A 83 -15.35 10.49 5.67
N SER A 84 -14.62 11.54 5.28
CA SER A 84 -14.12 11.74 3.93
C SER A 84 -12.60 11.69 3.88
N TRP A 85 -12.07 11.35 2.71
CA TRP A 85 -10.67 11.01 2.46
C TRP A 85 -10.04 12.07 1.54
N ASN A 86 -9.74 13.24 2.11
CA ASN A 86 -9.37 14.44 1.35
C ASN A 86 -8.22 14.17 0.35
N GLY A 87 -8.52 14.25 -0.95
CA GLY A 87 -7.55 14.04 -2.03
C GLY A 87 -7.32 12.59 -2.46
N ILE A 88 -7.96 11.60 -1.84
CA ILE A 88 -8.02 10.24 -2.37
C ILE A 88 -8.98 10.24 -3.56
N GLN A 89 -8.50 9.79 -4.73
CA GLN A 89 -9.27 9.89 -5.98
C GLN A 89 -10.44 8.91 -6.08
N GLN A 90 -10.51 7.92 -5.19
CA GLN A 90 -11.58 6.92 -5.17
C GLN A 90 -11.92 6.37 -6.56
N ARG A 91 -10.88 5.99 -7.33
CA ARG A 91 -11.04 5.73 -8.76
C ARG A 91 -12.11 4.66 -9.03
N ARG A 92 -13.12 5.06 -9.80
CA ARG A 92 -14.30 4.26 -10.18
C ARG A 92 -15.24 3.96 -9.02
N ASN A 93 -15.09 4.62 -7.87
CA ASN A 93 -15.83 4.27 -6.65
C ASN A 93 -16.30 5.47 -5.84
N SER A 94 -17.16 6.30 -6.44
CA SER A 94 -17.73 7.45 -5.71
C SER A 94 -18.55 7.06 -4.48
N TYR A 95 -18.98 5.79 -4.33
CA TYR A 95 -19.69 5.30 -3.13
C TYR A 95 -18.85 5.32 -1.86
N GLU A 96 -17.52 5.35 -1.97
CA GLU A 96 -16.58 5.27 -0.84
C GLU A 96 -16.01 6.65 -0.45
N ASP A 97 -16.47 7.70 -1.13
CA ASP A 97 -16.00 9.08 -0.95
C ASP A 97 -16.36 9.64 0.43
N GLY A 98 -17.45 9.13 1.02
CA GLY A 98 -17.82 9.42 2.40
C GLY A 98 -18.29 10.85 2.63
N VAL A 99 -18.92 11.46 1.63
CA VAL A 99 -19.64 12.74 1.74
C VAL A 99 -21.14 12.51 1.62
N TYR A 100 -21.94 13.45 2.13
CA TYR A 100 -23.40 13.29 2.26
C TYR A 100 -24.12 13.00 0.93
N GLY A 101 -23.61 13.50 -0.20
CA GLY A 101 -24.22 13.27 -1.52
C GLY A 101 -23.83 11.94 -2.16
N THR A 102 -22.84 11.21 -1.64
CA THR A 102 -22.43 9.90 -2.18
C THR A 102 -22.83 8.74 -1.28
N THR A 103 -22.74 8.93 0.03
CA THR A 103 -22.84 7.86 1.03
C THR A 103 -23.90 8.19 2.08
N CYS A 104 -24.74 7.21 2.45
CA CYS A 104 -25.64 7.38 3.57
C CYS A 104 -24.85 7.43 4.90
N PRO A 105 -25.18 8.35 5.83
CA PRO A 105 -24.55 8.41 7.14
C PRO A 105 -24.65 7.10 7.92
N ILE A 106 -23.57 6.74 8.61
CA ILE A 106 -23.50 5.58 9.50
C ILE A 106 -24.36 5.88 10.73
N PRO A 107 -25.46 5.14 10.99
CA PRO A 107 -26.29 5.40 12.16
C PRO A 107 -25.55 5.16 13.49
N PRO A 108 -25.98 5.79 14.60
CA PRO A 108 -25.48 5.47 15.94
C PRO A 108 -25.52 3.96 16.25
N GLY A 109 -24.44 3.45 16.83
CA GLY A 109 -24.29 2.03 17.18
C GLY A 109 -24.16 1.07 15.99
N LYS A 110 -24.01 1.59 14.77
CA LYS A 110 -23.77 0.80 13.55
C LYS A 110 -22.36 1.01 13.04
N ASN A 111 -21.99 0.23 12.03
CA ASN A 111 -20.72 0.35 11.34
C ASN A 111 -20.91 0.44 9.83
N PHE A 112 -19.85 0.90 9.17
CA PHE A 112 -19.71 0.83 7.73
C PHE A 112 -18.24 0.56 7.41
N THR A 113 -17.98 -0.29 6.44
CA THR A 113 -16.63 -0.61 5.99
C THR A 113 -16.36 0.10 4.68
N TYR A 114 -15.44 1.06 4.72
CA TYR A 114 -14.95 1.74 3.54
C TYR A 114 -13.92 0.86 2.82
N ILE A 115 -14.05 0.74 1.50
CA ILE A 115 -13.15 -0.06 0.65
C ILE A 115 -12.47 0.86 -0.36
N LEU A 116 -11.31 1.39 0.02
CA LEU A 116 -10.58 2.37 -0.77
C LEU A 116 -9.45 1.70 -1.55
N GLN A 117 -9.07 2.27 -2.68
CA GLN A 117 -7.84 1.88 -3.37
C GLN A 117 -7.01 3.12 -3.69
N VAL A 118 -5.80 3.18 -3.13
CA VAL A 118 -4.85 4.28 -3.36
C VAL A 118 -4.05 4.08 -4.65
N LYS A 119 -4.78 3.81 -5.74
CA LYS A 119 -4.21 3.44 -7.04
C LYS A 119 -3.49 4.59 -7.71
N ASP A 120 -2.23 4.37 -8.06
CA ASP A 120 -1.37 5.37 -8.70
C ASP A 120 -1.34 6.72 -7.95
N GLN A 121 -1.49 6.71 -6.62
CA GLN A 121 -1.32 7.89 -5.76
C GLN A 121 -0.13 7.68 -4.83
N ILE A 122 0.62 8.74 -4.57
CA ILE A 122 1.65 8.85 -3.51
C ILE A 122 1.45 10.22 -2.85
N GLY A 123 2.14 10.50 -1.75
CA GLY A 123 2.19 11.83 -1.15
C GLY A 123 1.48 11.91 0.19
N SER A 124 0.99 13.11 0.49
CA SER A 124 0.46 13.47 1.79
C SER A 124 -1.00 13.92 1.66
N PHE A 125 -1.88 13.24 2.38
CA PHE A 125 -3.32 13.48 2.41
C PHE A 125 -3.80 13.43 3.86
N TYR A 126 -5.10 13.63 4.09
CA TYR A 126 -5.69 13.52 5.41
C TYR A 126 -7.15 13.09 5.29
N TYR A 127 -7.75 12.63 6.39
CA TYR A 127 -9.17 12.35 6.48
C TYR A 127 -9.82 13.25 7.54
N PHE A 128 -11.12 13.46 7.43
CA PHE A 128 -11.87 14.26 8.40
C PHE A 128 -13.38 13.92 8.41
N PRO A 129 -14.10 14.19 9.50
CA PRO A 129 -15.55 14.03 9.55
C PRO A 129 -16.26 15.00 8.61
N SER A 130 -17.06 14.48 7.68
CA SER A 130 -17.65 15.26 6.59
C SER A 130 -19.13 15.61 6.79
N LEU A 131 -19.77 15.08 7.85
CA LEU A 131 -21.18 15.31 8.11
C LEU A 131 -21.41 16.54 8.99
N ALA A 132 -22.45 17.30 8.65
CA ALA A 132 -22.91 18.47 9.40
C ALA A 132 -21.75 19.42 9.75
N PHE A 133 -21.42 19.54 11.03
CA PHE A 133 -20.31 20.38 11.51
C PHE A 133 -19.26 19.58 12.30
N HIS A 134 -19.21 18.25 12.13
CA HIS A 134 -18.32 17.36 12.88
C HIS A 134 -16.84 17.66 12.70
N LYS A 135 -16.42 18.19 11.54
CA LYS A 135 -15.03 18.65 11.32
C LYS A 135 -14.55 19.60 12.43
N ALA A 136 -15.45 20.41 12.99
CA ALA A 136 -15.13 21.35 14.08
C ALA A 136 -14.89 20.67 15.44
N ALA A 137 -15.30 19.41 15.60
CA ALA A 137 -15.09 18.62 16.82
C ALA A 137 -13.79 17.80 16.78
N GLY A 138 -13.02 17.87 15.69
CA GLY A 138 -11.82 17.06 15.49
C GLY A 138 -12.08 15.83 14.63
N GLY A 139 -11.58 14.67 15.05
CA GLY A 139 -11.71 13.42 14.30
C GLY A 139 -10.94 13.35 12.98
N PHE A 140 -10.01 14.28 12.74
CA PHE A 140 -9.12 14.29 11.57
C PHE A 140 -7.79 13.59 11.86
N GLY A 141 -7.12 13.07 10.83
CA GLY A 141 -5.81 12.43 10.93
C GLY A 141 -5.11 12.33 9.57
N GLY A 142 -3.82 12.02 9.57
CA GLY A 142 -2.99 11.99 8.36
C GLY A 142 -3.14 10.71 7.54
N ILE A 143 -2.91 10.82 6.23
CA ILE A 143 -2.75 9.68 5.32
C ILE A 143 -1.43 9.86 4.57
N ARG A 144 -0.53 8.90 4.76
CA ARG A 144 0.77 8.84 4.07
C ARG A 144 0.75 7.71 3.06
N ILE A 145 0.89 8.07 1.79
CA ILE A 145 0.97 7.11 0.69
C ILE A 145 2.40 7.12 0.15
N LEU A 146 3.13 6.03 0.42
CA LEU A 146 4.53 5.89 0.06
C LEU A 146 4.67 5.34 -1.37
N SER A 147 5.81 5.65 -1.99
CA SER A 147 6.20 5.02 -3.25
C SER A 147 6.46 3.52 -3.05
N ARG A 148 6.37 2.73 -4.12
CA ARG A 148 6.73 1.31 -4.05
C ARG A 148 8.23 1.16 -3.79
N PRO A 149 8.65 0.07 -3.10
CA PRO A 149 10.06 -0.28 -3.01
C PRO A 149 10.69 -0.28 -4.41
N ARG A 150 11.90 0.31 -4.53
CA ARG A 150 12.68 0.45 -5.77
C ARG A 150 12.19 1.47 -6.80
N ILE A 151 11.12 2.23 -6.54
CA ILE A 151 10.80 3.43 -7.34
C ILE A 151 11.43 4.65 -6.66
N PRO A 152 12.51 5.23 -7.22
CA PRO A 152 13.21 6.34 -6.60
C PRO A 152 12.31 7.59 -6.54
N VAL A 153 12.32 8.26 -5.39
CA VAL A 153 11.75 9.60 -5.24
C VAL A 153 12.80 10.66 -5.62
N PRO A 154 12.43 11.86 -6.10
CA PRO A 154 13.36 12.84 -6.66
C PRO A 154 14.15 13.63 -5.59
N PHE A 155 14.40 13.03 -4.43
CA PHE A 155 15.17 13.58 -3.33
C PHE A 155 15.76 12.42 -2.49
N PRO A 156 16.87 12.64 -1.76
CA PRO A 156 17.41 11.63 -0.85
C PRO A 156 16.40 11.22 0.22
N ASP A 157 16.50 9.98 0.69
CA ASP A 157 15.66 9.50 1.79
C ASP A 157 15.92 10.35 3.04
N PRO A 158 14.86 10.92 3.65
CA PRO A 158 15.02 11.74 4.86
C PRO A 158 15.30 10.84 6.07
N ASP A 159 16.03 11.37 7.06
CA ASP A 159 16.33 10.71 8.33
C ASP A 159 15.07 10.55 9.22
N GLY A 160 14.00 11.30 8.92
CA GLY A 160 12.69 11.15 9.57
C GLY A 160 11.56 11.78 8.76
N ASP A 161 10.32 11.33 9.02
CA ASP A 161 9.12 11.75 8.29
C ASP A 161 7.97 12.02 9.29
N TYR A 162 7.55 13.29 9.42
CA TYR A 162 6.56 13.75 10.39
C TYR A 162 5.27 14.23 9.72
N THR A 163 4.11 13.81 10.24
CA THR A 163 2.82 14.46 9.95
C THR A 163 2.68 15.73 10.79
N VAL A 164 2.30 16.82 10.13
CA VAL A 164 2.06 18.12 10.75
C VAL A 164 0.67 18.63 10.34
N LEU A 165 -0.33 18.36 11.18
CA LEU A 165 -1.70 18.83 11.00
C LEU A 165 -1.85 20.20 11.65
N ILE A 166 -2.11 21.22 10.83
CA ILE A 166 -2.33 22.60 11.29
C ILE A 166 -3.78 23.02 11.04
N GLY A 167 -4.33 23.88 11.88
CA GLY A 167 -5.71 24.33 11.68
C GLY A 167 -6.15 25.37 12.70
N ASP A 168 -7.12 26.20 12.33
CA ASP A 168 -7.81 27.07 13.27
C ASP A 168 -8.81 26.31 14.15
N TRP A 169 -8.98 26.77 15.39
CA TRP A 169 -9.78 26.07 16.40
C TRP A 169 -10.69 27.01 17.20
N TYR A 170 -11.86 26.50 17.54
CA TYR A 170 -12.89 27.17 18.31
C TYR A 170 -13.01 26.54 19.70
N LYS A 171 -13.15 27.36 20.74
CA LYS A 171 -13.44 26.84 22.10
C LYS A 171 -14.88 26.36 22.25
N SER A 172 -15.77 26.82 21.38
CA SER A 172 -17.17 26.38 21.32
C SER A 172 -17.29 25.02 20.64
N ASN A 173 -18.10 24.14 21.22
CA ASN A 173 -18.44 22.83 20.65
C ASN A 173 -19.11 22.97 19.26
N HIS A 174 -18.94 21.97 18.39
CA HIS A 174 -19.47 21.94 17.03
C HIS A 174 -21.00 22.13 16.97
N THR A 175 -21.74 21.60 17.95
CA THR A 175 -23.20 21.76 18.04
C THR A 175 -23.61 23.23 18.22
N THR A 176 -22.88 23.96 19.06
CA THR A 176 -23.10 25.40 19.27
C THR A 176 -22.75 26.20 18.00
N LEU A 177 -21.62 25.89 17.36
CA LEU A 177 -21.20 26.54 16.11
C LEU A 177 -22.23 26.30 14.99
N LYS A 178 -22.69 25.06 14.84
CA LYS A 178 -23.77 24.68 13.92
C LYS A 178 -25.04 25.49 14.22
N ALA A 179 -25.44 25.59 15.48
CA ALA A 179 -26.62 26.36 15.88
C ALA A 179 -26.48 27.87 15.59
N HIS A 180 -25.27 28.43 15.63
CA HIS A 180 -25.02 29.81 15.18
C HIS A 180 -25.31 30.00 13.69
N LEU A 181 -24.81 29.09 12.86
CA LEU A 181 -25.06 29.09 11.41
C LEU A 181 -26.54 28.88 11.10
N ASP A 182 -27.20 27.97 11.82
CA ASP A 182 -28.62 27.68 11.62
C ASP A 182 -29.54 28.86 11.95
N ARG A 183 -29.16 29.70 12.93
CA ARG A 183 -29.83 30.97 13.23
C ARG A 183 -29.50 32.12 12.25
N GLY A 184 -28.77 31.83 11.16
CA GLY A 184 -28.40 32.82 10.15
C GLY A 184 -27.26 33.75 10.56
N LYS A 185 -26.53 33.45 11.63
CA LYS A 185 -25.34 34.23 12.06
C LYS A 185 -24.09 33.68 11.40
N LYS A 186 -23.10 34.55 11.16
CA LYS A 186 -21.73 34.13 10.79
C LYS A 186 -21.02 33.55 12.02
N LEU A 187 -20.03 32.68 11.80
CA LEU A 187 -19.19 32.22 12.89
C LEU A 187 -18.39 33.38 13.49
N PRO A 188 -18.07 33.33 14.79
CA PRO A 188 -17.07 34.23 15.34
C PRO A 188 -15.69 33.94 14.73
N PHE A 189 -14.74 34.82 14.97
CA PHE A 189 -13.34 34.54 14.68
C PHE A 189 -12.82 33.40 15.57
N PRO A 190 -11.95 32.49 15.06
CA PRO A 190 -11.43 31.38 15.85
C PRO A 190 -10.67 31.85 17.10
N ASN A 191 -10.53 30.95 18.07
CA ASN A 191 -9.91 31.27 19.36
C ASN A 191 -8.40 31.00 19.37
N GLY A 192 -7.90 30.15 18.49
CA GLY A 192 -6.48 29.80 18.39
C GLY A 192 -6.18 28.98 17.15
N ILE A 193 -4.89 28.67 16.98
CA ILE A 193 -4.38 27.75 15.95
C ILE A 193 -3.80 26.54 16.66
N LEU A 194 -3.89 25.37 16.04
CA LEU A 194 -3.32 24.12 16.52
C LEU A 194 -2.20 23.63 15.62
N ILE A 195 -1.22 22.95 16.21
CA ILE A 195 -0.28 22.04 15.56
C ILE A 195 -0.50 20.67 16.19
N ASN A 196 -0.79 19.65 15.38
CA ASN A 196 -1.08 18.27 15.82
C ASN A 196 -2.07 18.21 17.01
N GLY A 197 -3.14 19.00 16.94
CA GLY A 197 -4.21 19.03 17.94
C GLY A 197 -3.90 19.85 19.21
N ARG A 198 -2.73 20.51 19.29
CA ARG A 198 -2.31 21.29 20.46
C ARG A 198 -2.06 22.75 20.13
N GLY A 199 -2.46 23.64 21.05
CA GLY A 199 -2.34 25.09 20.90
C GLY A 199 -0.96 25.65 21.22
N ASN A 200 -0.13 24.89 21.93
CA ASN A 200 1.30 25.10 22.21
C ASN A 200 1.91 23.71 22.52
N ASP A 201 3.21 23.63 22.78
CA ASP A 201 3.88 22.42 23.32
C ASP A 201 3.92 21.21 22.38
N THR A 202 3.82 21.44 21.06
CA THR A 202 4.18 20.41 20.07
C THR A 202 5.68 20.45 19.86
N SER A 203 6.35 19.32 19.97
CA SER A 203 7.81 19.20 19.74
C SER A 203 8.10 18.16 18.67
N PHE A 204 9.07 18.46 17.80
CA PHE A 204 9.61 17.53 16.82
C PHE A 204 11.12 17.40 17.06
N SER A 205 11.56 16.20 17.45
CA SER A 205 12.97 15.94 17.75
C SER A 205 13.78 15.74 16.48
N VAL A 206 14.93 16.39 16.39
CA VAL A 206 15.86 16.32 15.25
C VAL A 206 17.30 16.21 15.74
N GLU A 207 18.11 15.52 14.95
CA GLU A 207 19.56 15.43 15.12
C GLU A 207 20.26 16.47 14.24
N GLN A 208 21.27 17.15 14.79
CA GLN A 208 22.03 18.16 14.06
C GLN A 208 22.69 17.56 12.80
N GLY A 209 22.63 18.29 11.68
CA GLY A 209 23.14 17.88 10.37
C GLY A 209 22.23 16.93 9.57
N LYS A 210 21.18 16.37 10.17
CA LYS A 210 20.24 15.45 9.51
C LYS A 210 19.10 16.19 8.80
N THR A 211 18.44 15.51 7.86
CA THR A 211 17.34 16.09 7.06
C THR A 211 16.03 15.35 7.28
N TYR A 212 14.97 16.09 7.62
CA TYR A 212 13.66 15.58 7.96
C TYR A 212 12.61 16.02 6.95
N ARG A 213 11.62 15.18 6.68
CA ARG A 213 10.42 15.53 5.90
C ARG A 213 9.28 15.91 6.83
N LEU A 214 8.71 17.09 6.64
CA LEU A 214 7.49 17.54 7.32
C LEU A 214 6.33 17.56 6.32
N ARG A 215 5.27 16.80 6.60
CA ARG A 215 4.04 16.69 5.81
C ARG A 215 2.96 17.57 6.42
N ILE A 216 2.87 18.79 5.94
CA ILE A 216 2.04 19.85 6.50
C ILE A 216 0.67 19.83 5.81
N SER A 217 -0.39 19.59 6.56
CA SER A 217 -1.78 19.61 6.05
C SER A 217 -2.62 20.59 6.85
N ASN A 218 -3.32 21.51 6.16
CA ASN A 218 -4.24 22.43 6.82
C ASN A 218 -5.64 21.82 6.91
N VAL A 219 -5.95 21.28 8.10
CA VAL A 219 -7.19 20.58 8.44
C VAL A 219 -8.23 21.49 9.12
N GLY A 220 -7.98 22.80 9.13
CA GLY A 220 -8.82 23.81 9.75
C GLY A 220 -10.21 23.96 9.12
N LEU A 221 -10.95 24.96 9.59
CA LEU A 221 -12.30 25.24 9.13
C LEU A 221 -12.36 26.40 8.13
N GLU A 222 -11.48 27.39 8.22
CA GLU A 222 -11.62 28.63 7.43
C GLU A 222 -10.29 29.19 6.93
N HIS A 223 -9.27 29.25 7.79
CA HIS A 223 -8.18 30.19 7.57
C HIS A 223 -7.00 29.61 6.78
N SER A 224 -6.40 30.46 5.94
CA SER A 224 -5.06 30.21 5.39
C SER A 224 -4.03 30.43 6.49
N LEU A 225 -3.03 29.55 6.56
CA LEU A 225 -2.01 29.55 7.60
C LEU A 225 -0.62 29.71 6.99
N ASN A 226 0.25 30.46 7.64
CA ASN A 226 1.66 30.57 7.29
C ASN A 226 2.50 29.74 8.25
N PHE A 227 3.25 28.79 7.71
CA PHE A 227 4.16 27.91 8.44
C PHE A 227 5.61 28.35 8.23
N ARG A 228 6.41 28.37 9.30
CA ARG A 228 7.83 28.73 9.26
C ARG A 228 8.59 28.16 10.44
N ILE A 229 9.91 28.05 10.30
CA ILE A 229 10.80 27.53 11.35
C ILE A 229 11.92 28.54 11.57
N GLN A 230 12.17 28.89 12.83
CA GLN A 230 13.20 29.85 13.21
C GLN A 230 14.58 29.37 12.73
N GLY A 231 15.29 30.19 11.95
CA GLY A 231 16.63 29.87 11.46
C GLY A 231 16.70 28.83 10.34
N HIS A 232 15.59 28.18 9.98
CA HIS A 232 15.61 27.07 9.01
C HIS A 232 14.88 27.41 7.73
N LYS A 233 15.43 26.94 6.61
CA LYS A 233 14.75 26.96 5.31
C LYS A 233 14.04 25.64 5.06
N MET A 234 12.96 25.71 4.29
CA MET A 234 12.11 24.57 3.94
C MET A 234 12.17 24.34 2.43
N LYS A 235 12.65 23.18 2.00
CA LYS A 235 12.69 22.82 0.59
C LYS A 235 11.40 22.09 0.21
N LEU A 236 10.55 22.70 -0.61
CA LEU A 236 9.29 22.10 -1.05
C LEU A 236 9.55 20.97 -2.06
N VAL A 237 9.09 19.76 -1.74
CA VAL A 237 9.35 18.55 -2.56
C VAL A 237 8.09 17.83 -3.06
N GLU A 238 6.94 18.05 -2.44
CA GLU A 238 5.67 17.44 -2.85
C GLU A 238 4.46 18.30 -2.45
N VAL A 239 3.41 18.29 -3.28
CA VAL A 239 2.11 18.92 -3.04
C VAL A 239 1.00 17.98 -3.47
N GLU A 240 0.15 17.56 -2.53
CA GLU A 240 -1.05 16.71 -2.75
C GLU A 240 -0.80 15.52 -3.71
N GLY A 241 0.37 14.90 -3.59
CA GLY A 241 0.83 13.76 -4.36
C GLY A 241 1.68 14.03 -5.59
N THR A 242 1.96 15.29 -5.89
CA THR A 242 2.79 15.69 -7.03
C THR A 242 4.16 16.18 -6.59
N HIS A 243 5.24 15.61 -7.13
CA HIS A 243 6.59 16.12 -6.89
C HIS A 243 6.80 17.48 -7.56
N THR A 244 7.42 18.39 -6.83
CA THR A 244 7.62 19.77 -7.28
C THR A 244 9.04 20.01 -7.79
N LEU A 245 9.20 21.00 -8.66
CA LEU A 245 10.50 21.65 -8.84
C LEU A 245 10.91 22.24 -7.50
N GLN A 246 12.01 21.71 -6.95
CA GLN A 246 12.37 21.92 -5.56
C GLN A 246 12.76 23.36 -5.31
N THR A 247 11.86 24.11 -4.68
CA THR A 247 12.04 25.52 -4.34
C THR A 247 12.13 25.66 -2.83
N THR A 248 13.03 26.53 -2.38
CA THR A 248 13.30 26.72 -0.96
C THR A 248 12.61 27.97 -0.44
N TYR A 249 11.86 27.83 0.65
CA TYR A 249 11.11 28.91 1.29
C TYR A 249 11.55 29.10 2.75
N SER A 250 11.56 30.34 3.22
CA SER A 250 11.69 30.67 4.64
C SER A 250 10.34 30.67 5.37
N SER A 251 9.25 30.87 4.64
CA SER A 251 7.87 30.78 5.13
C SER A 251 6.99 30.22 4.03
N LEU A 252 5.96 29.47 4.40
CA LEU A 252 5.09 28.74 3.47
C LEU A 252 3.62 29.02 3.81
N ASP A 253 2.88 29.64 2.90
CA ASP A 253 1.42 29.72 3.01
C ASP A 253 0.78 28.38 2.63
N VAL A 254 -0.09 27.86 3.51
CA VAL A 254 -0.85 26.62 3.36
C VAL A 254 -2.34 26.96 3.53
N HIS A 255 -3.09 26.93 2.44
CA HIS A 255 -4.52 27.25 2.46
C HIS A 255 -5.34 26.07 3.00
N VAL A 256 -6.52 26.35 3.56
CA VAL A 256 -7.38 25.31 4.15
C VAL A 256 -7.69 24.21 3.13
N GLY A 257 -7.47 22.96 3.53
CA GLY A 257 -7.61 21.75 2.73
C GLY A 257 -6.37 21.31 1.96
N GLN A 258 -5.31 22.11 1.91
CA GLN A 258 -4.08 21.77 1.18
C GLN A 258 -3.09 20.97 2.03
N SER A 259 -2.29 20.15 1.34
CA SER A 259 -1.17 19.39 1.91
C SER A 259 0.14 19.62 1.13
N TYR A 260 1.23 19.83 1.86
CA TYR A 260 2.58 20.06 1.34
C TYR A 260 3.58 19.14 2.07
N SER A 261 4.64 18.72 1.39
CA SER A 261 5.83 18.15 2.03
C SER A 261 7.04 19.02 1.80
N VAL A 262 7.74 19.33 2.89
CA VAL A 262 9.01 20.05 2.86
C VAL A 262 10.13 19.22 3.48
N LEU A 263 11.34 19.36 2.95
CA LEU A 263 12.57 18.89 3.60
C LEU A 263 13.18 20.02 4.41
N VAL A 264 13.57 19.72 5.64
CA VAL A 264 14.21 20.64 6.59
C VAL A 264 15.48 19.99 7.08
N THR A 265 16.62 20.63 6.85
CA THR A 265 17.91 20.18 7.36
C THR A 265 18.18 20.88 8.68
N ALA A 266 18.53 20.13 9.72
CA ALA A 266 18.87 20.63 11.05
C ALA A 266 20.30 21.23 11.05
N ASP A 267 20.50 22.29 10.29
CA ASP A 267 21.81 22.90 9.98
C ASP A 267 22.22 24.02 10.95
N GLN A 268 21.42 24.30 11.98
CA GLN A 268 21.66 25.37 12.93
C GLN A 268 22.49 24.88 14.14
N PRO A 269 23.05 25.78 14.97
CA PRO A 269 23.68 25.41 16.25
C PRO A 269 22.79 24.52 17.13
N ALA A 270 23.40 23.75 18.04
CA ALA A 270 22.74 22.81 18.95
C ALA A 270 21.80 23.50 19.96
N GLN A 271 20.66 24.01 19.50
CA GLN A 271 19.68 24.79 20.23
C GLN A 271 18.27 24.39 19.78
N ASP A 272 17.26 24.64 20.61
CA ASP A 272 15.87 24.50 20.21
C ASP A 272 15.41 25.70 19.39
N TYR A 273 14.54 25.46 18.41
CA TYR A 273 14.04 26.49 17.48
C TYR A 273 12.52 26.51 17.42
N TYR A 274 11.93 27.71 17.31
CA TYR A 274 10.48 27.83 17.16
C TYR A 274 10.01 27.33 15.78
N ILE A 275 8.99 26.48 15.78
CA ILE A 275 8.07 26.30 14.65
C ILE A 275 6.92 27.26 14.88
N VAL A 276 6.55 28.08 13.90
CA VAL A 276 5.49 29.06 14.05
C VAL A 276 4.44 28.88 12.97
N VAL A 277 3.17 28.87 13.40
CA VAL A 277 2.02 28.84 12.51
C VAL A 277 1.12 30.02 12.84
N SER A 278 0.83 30.86 11.85
CA SER A 278 -0.01 32.05 12.05
C SER A 278 -1.06 32.26 10.96
N THR A 279 -2.18 32.88 11.29
CA THR A 279 -3.24 33.20 10.31
C THR A 279 -2.78 34.20 9.27
N ARG A 280 -3.29 34.02 8.05
CA ARG A 280 -3.09 34.91 6.90
C ARG A 280 -4.40 35.54 6.47
N PHE A 281 -4.33 36.76 5.92
CA PHE A 281 -5.48 37.49 5.38
C PHE A 281 -6.59 37.77 6.40
N THR A 282 -6.22 37.99 7.66
CA THR A 282 -7.13 38.28 8.76
C THR A 282 -6.87 39.65 9.37
N TYR A 283 -7.90 40.27 9.95
CA TYR A 283 -7.77 41.53 10.68
C TYR A 283 -7.04 41.37 12.02
N ARG A 284 -7.13 40.19 12.63
CA ARG A 284 -6.39 39.79 13.83
C ARG A 284 -5.51 38.61 13.50
N VAL A 285 -4.23 38.68 13.83
CA VAL A 285 -3.30 37.56 13.63
C VAL A 285 -3.35 36.65 14.86
N LEU A 286 -3.71 35.38 14.65
CA LEU A 286 -3.50 34.32 15.65
C LEU A 286 -2.20 33.60 15.31
N SER A 287 -1.46 33.21 16.34
CA SER A 287 -0.24 32.43 16.18
C SER A 287 -0.18 31.34 17.24
N THR A 288 0.40 30.21 16.87
CA THR A 288 0.80 29.13 17.78
C THR A 288 2.26 28.79 17.51
N THR A 289 2.92 28.24 18.52
CA THR A 289 4.32 27.80 18.41
C THR A 289 4.46 26.33 18.78
N GLY A 290 5.25 25.62 17.98
CA GLY A 290 5.87 24.36 18.34
C GLY A 290 7.38 24.53 18.49
N ILE A 291 8.06 23.44 18.84
CA ILE A 291 9.51 23.38 19.05
C ILE A 291 10.09 22.37 18.04
N LEU A 292 11.12 22.79 17.32
CA LEU A 292 12.04 21.89 16.64
C LEU A 292 13.19 21.64 17.62
N HIS A 293 13.14 20.50 18.30
CA HIS A 293 14.04 20.16 19.40
C HIS A 293 15.29 19.48 18.86
N TYR A 294 16.44 20.10 19.06
CA TYR A 294 17.72 19.47 18.71
C TYR A 294 18.11 18.51 19.83
N SER A 295 18.40 17.25 19.52
CA SER A 295 18.74 16.21 20.52
C SER A 295 19.95 16.56 21.39
N ASN A 296 20.79 17.47 20.92
CA ASN A 296 21.96 18.00 21.62
C ASN A 296 21.74 19.42 22.19
N SER A 297 20.50 19.89 22.30
CA SER A 297 20.18 21.17 22.91
C SER A 297 20.20 21.09 24.45
N ALA A 298 20.97 21.97 25.08
CA ALA A 298 21.12 22.03 26.54
C ALA A 298 20.16 23.01 27.25
N GLY A 299 19.22 23.63 26.54
CA GLY A 299 18.31 24.62 27.12
C GLY A 299 17.14 25.01 26.22
N PRO A 300 16.12 25.69 26.77
CA PRO A 300 14.92 26.03 26.03
C PRO A 300 15.21 26.98 24.86
N VAL A 301 14.31 26.97 23.88
CA VAL A 301 14.33 27.86 22.71
C VAL A 301 14.57 29.33 23.10
N LYS A 302 15.44 30.01 22.34
CA LYS A 302 15.87 31.39 22.60
C LYS A 302 15.46 32.36 21.48
N GLY A 303 15.33 33.62 21.85
CA GLY A 303 15.00 34.71 20.92
C GLY A 303 13.50 34.79 20.59
N PRO A 304 13.08 35.79 19.81
CA PRO A 304 11.69 35.93 19.42
C PRO A 304 11.31 34.90 18.32
N PRO A 305 10.06 34.39 18.30
CA PRO A 305 9.55 33.64 17.17
C PRO A 305 9.67 34.45 15.87
N PRO A 306 10.01 33.82 14.73
CA PRO A 306 10.14 34.54 13.45
C PRO A 306 8.84 35.29 13.11
N GLY A 307 8.99 36.52 12.62
CA GLY A 307 7.90 37.27 12.01
C GLY A 307 7.39 36.56 10.76
N GLY A 308 6.10 36.69 10.45
CA GLY A 308 5.48 36.12 9.26
C GLY A 308 4.69 37.16 8.49
N PRO A 309 4.43 36.93 7.19
CA PRO A 309 3.57 37.81 6.42
C PRO A 309 2.14 37.70 6.99
N THR A 310 1.37 38.79 6.92
CA THR A 310 0.01 38.90 7.50
C THR A 310 -1.04 38.99 6.40
N ILE A 311 -1.12 40.12 5.70
CA ILE A 311 -2.16 40.42 4.69
C ILE A 311 -1.62 40.53 3.25
N GLN A 312 -0.32 40.37 3.04
CA GLN A 312 0.32 40.54 1.74
C GLN A 312 -0.11 39.45 0.74
N ILE A 313 -1.02 39.80 -0.18
CA ILE A 313 -1.55 38.90 -1.22
C ILE A 313 -0.50 38.60 -2.29
N ASP A 314 0.19 39.61 -2.80
CA ASP A 314 1.16 39.46 -3.91
C ASP A 314 2.24 38.41 -3.59
N TRP A 315 2.73 38.41 -2.35
CA TRP A 315 3.71 37.42 -1.89
C TRP A 315 3.15 35.99 -1.95
N SER A 316 1.91 35.79 -1.50
CA SER A 316 1.23 34.49 -1.50
C SER A 316 0.89 34.03 -2.91
N LEU A 317 0.44 34.95 -3.77
CA LEU A 317 0.18 34.70 -5.19
C LEU A 317 1.46 34.26 -5.91
N ASN A 318 2.58 34.94 -5.64
CA ASN A 318 3.89 34.59 -6.20
C ASN A 318 4.37 33.23 -5.69
N GLN A 319 4.15 32.90 -4.41
CA GLN A 319 4.40 31.54 -3.91
C GLN A 319 3.60 30.53 -4.72
N ALA A 320 2.28 30.71 -4.86
CA ALA A 320 1.42 29.79 -5.59
C ALA A 320 1.85 29.59 -7.06
N ARG A 321 2.22 30.67 -7.76
CA ARG A 321 2.71 30.65 -9.15
C ARG A 321 4.08 29.97 -9.28
N SER A 322 4.93 30.04 -8.25
CA SER A 322 6.26 29.43 -8.28
C SER A 322 6.26 27.91 -8.13
N ILE A 323 5.16 27.33 -7.61
CA ILE A 323 5.04 25.88 -7.41
C ILE A 323 4.69 25.21 -8.73
N ARG A 324 5.64 24.42 -9.24
CA ARG A 324 5.55 23.75 -10.55
C ARG A 324 5.89 22.27 -10.42
N THR A 325 5.34 21.45 -11.31
CA THR A 325 5.58 20.00 -11.33
C THR A 325 7.00 19.70 -11.77
N ASN A 326 7.68 18.77 -11.09
CA ASN A 326 8.93 18.22 -11.59
C ASN A 326 8.64 17.18 -12.69
N LEU A 327 8.73 17.61 -13.94
CA LEU A 327 8.39 16.79 -15.09
C LEU A 327 9.30 15.55 -15.28
N THR A 328 10.50 15.55 -14.69
CA THR A 328 11.46 14.43 -14.80
C THR A 328 11.34 13.43 -13.66
N ALA A 329 10.65 13.79 -12.55
CA ALA A 329 10.43 12.88 -11.44
C ALA A 329 9.57 11.70 -11.89
N SER A 330 9.96 10.48 -11.50
CA SER A 330 9.10 9.31 -11.63
C SER A 330 7.91 9.47 -10.69
N GLY A 331 6.72 9.11 -11.18
CA GLY A 331 5.51 9.16 -10.38
C GLY A 331 5.23 7.85 -9.63
N PRO A 332 3.98 7.67 -9.18
CA PRO A 332 3.45 6.38 -8.70
C PRO A 332 3.57 5.24 -9.73
N ARG A 333 3.68 5.60 -11.01
CA ARG A 333 4.06 4.73 -12.12
C ARG A 333 5.51 5.03 -12.51
N PRO A 334 6.25 4.06 -13.08
CA PRO A 334 7.63 4.28 -13.54
C PRO A 334 7.80 5.41 -14.56
N ASN A 335 6.71 5.86 -15.20
CA ASN A 335 6.76 6.97 -16.13
C ASN A 335 6.96 8.31 -15.40
N PRO A 336 7.71 9.25 -15.99
CA PRO A 336 7.84 10.60 -15.46
C PRO A 336 6.49 11.32 -15.34
N GLN A 337 6.34 12.19 -14.35
CA GLN A 337 5.14 13.00 -14.14
C GLN A 337 4.80 13.88 -15.36
N GLY A 338 5.80 14.29 -16.14
CA GLY A 338 5.61 15.06 -17.37
C GLY A 338 5.14 14.27 -18.60
N SER A 339 4.89 12.97 -18.49
CA SER A 339 4.46 12.12 -19.61
C SER A 339 3.03 12.38 -20.10
N TYR A 340 2.23 13.13 -19.33
CA TYR A 340 0.89 13.57 -19.71
C TYR A 340 0.93 15.06 -20.10
N HIS A 341 0.90 15.34 -21.40
CA HIS A 341 0.98 16.71 -21.95
C HIS A 341 -0.38 17.40 -21.96
N TYR A 342 -0.89 17.73 -20.77
CA TYR A 342 -2.21 18.36 -20.57
C TYR A 342 -2.38 19.65 -21.39
N GLY A 343 -1.31 20.41 -21.61
CA GLY A 343 -1.35 21.68 -22.36
C GLY A 343 -1.54 21.53 -23.87
N LEU A 344 -1.40 20.33 -24.43
CA LEU A 344 -1.62 20.03 -25.86
C LEU A 344 -3.03 19.51 -26.15
N ILE A 345 -3.86 19.34 -25.11
CA ILE A 345 -5.21 18.78 -25.23
C ILE A 345 -6.20 19.94 -25.34
N ASN A 346 -6.99 19.95 -26.40
CA ASN A 346 -8.05 20.93 -26.57
C ASN A 346 -9.13 20.73 -25.50
N THR A 347 -9.53 21.83 -24.86
CA THR A 347 -10.62 21.81 -23.89
C THR A 347 -11.95 21.64 -24.62
N THR A 348 -12.79 20.73 -24.14
CA THR A 348 -14.13 20.52 -24.69
C THR A 348 -15.10 21.59 -24.23
N LYS A 349 -14.87 22.14 -23.03
CA LYS A 349 -15.74 23.12 -22.39
C LYS A 349 -14.99 23.96 -21.37
N THR A 350 -15.45 25.21 -21.21
CA THR A 350 -15.08 26.09 -20.10
C THR A 350 -16.27 26.26 -19.16
N ILE A 351 -16.05 25.95 -17.89
CA ILE A 351 -16.97 26.17 -16.78
C ILE A 351 -16.43 27.33 -15.95
N ILE A 352 -17.26 28.32 -15.65
CA ILE A 352 -16.92 29.45 -14.79
C ILE A 352 -17.79 29.37 -13.55
N LEU A 353 -17.16 29.21 -12.39
CA LEU A 353 -17.81 29.06 -11.09
C LEU A 353 -17.56 30.34 -10.27
N ALA A 354 -18.57 31.19 -10.17
CA ALA A 354 -18.52 32.38 -9.34
C ALA A 354 -19.20 32.15 -7.99
N SER A 355 -18.51 32.57 -6.94
CA SER A 355 -19.06 32.56 -5.59
C SER A 355 -19.94 33.77 -5.33
N SER A 356 -21.03 33.56 -4.60
CA SER A 356 -21.86 34.63 -4.08
C SER A 356 -22.30 34.35 -2.63
N ALA A 357 -22.53 35.43 -1.88
CA ALA A 357 -22.98 35.40 -0.51
C ALA A 357 -24.20 36.32 -0.35
N GLY A 358 -25.22 35.88 0.38
CA GLY A 358 -26.44 36.64 0.58
C GLY A 358 -27.37 35.99 1.59
N GLN A 359 -28.51 36.63 1.86
CA GLN A 359 -29.53 36.06 2.74
C GLN A 359 -30.69 35.48 1.93
N VAL A 360 -31.08 34.25 2.25
CA VAL A 360 -32.30 33.61 1.74
C VAL A 360 -33.14 33.23 2.96
N ASN A 361 -34.39 33.68 3.00
CA ASN A 361 -35.29 33.49 4.15
C ASN A 361 -34.65 33.89 5.50
N ARG A 362 -33.99 35.07 5.54
CA ARG A 362 -33.25 35.61 6.70
C ARG A 362 -32.08 34.75 7.20
N LYS A 363 -31.71 33.67 6.50
CA LYS A 363 -30.53 32.84 6.79
C LYS A 363 -29.40 33.21 5.83
N GLN A 364 -28.19 33.42 6.35
CA GLN A 364 -26.98 33.56 5.53
C GLN A 364 -26.81 32.30 4.66
N ARG A 365 -26.59 32.51 3.37
CA ARG A 365 -26.32 31.46 2.38
C ARG A 365 -25.12 31.84 1.54
N TYR A 366 -24.50 30.80 0.99
CA TYR A 366 -23.44 30.92 0.01
C TYR A 366 -23.79 30.05 -1.19
N ALA A 367 -23.43 30.53 -2.37
CA ALA A 367 -23.87 29.94 -3.62
C ALA A 367 -22.75 29.89 -4.65
N VAL A 368 -22.92 28.99 -5.60
CA VAL A 368 -22.09 28.81 -6.78
C VAL A 368 -22.97 29.09 -7.98
N ASN A 369 -22.63 30.09 -8.80
CA ASN A 369 -23.45 30.53 -9.93
C ASN A 369 -24.93 30.75 -9.54
N SER A 370 -25.14 31.42 -8.40
CA SER A 370 -26.44 31.74 -7.79
C SER A 370 -27.20 30.58 -7.14
N VAL A 371 -26.70 29.35 -7.21
CA VAL A 371 -27.32 28.19 -6.55
C VAL A 371 -26.64 27.92 -5.22
N SER A 372 -27.40 27.99 -4.13
CA SER A 372 -26.95 27.57 -2.81
C SER A 372 -27.43 26.14 -2.55
N PHE A 373 -26.47 25.21 -2.42
CA PHE A 373 -26.78 23.78 -2.31
C PHE A 373 -27.65 23.49 -1.09
N ASN A 374 -28.75 22.79 -1.36
CA ASN A 374 -29.63 22.25 -0.35
C ASN A 374 -29.48 20.72 -0.29
N PRO A 375 -29.05 20.14 0.85
CA PRO A 375 -28.93 18.70 1.01
C PRO A 375 -30.28 18.00 0.76
N ALA A 376 -30.27 16.93 -0.02
CA ALA A 376 -31.44 16.09 -0.26
C ALA A 376 -31.59 15.01 0.83
N ASP A 377 -32.79 14.43 0.97
CA ASP A 377 -33.05 13.34 1.91
C ASP A 377 -32.30 12.03 1.58
N THR A 378 -31.88 11.88 0.33
CA THR A 378 -31.28 10.69 -0.26
C THR A 378 -29.95 11.08 -0.91
N PRO A 379 -28.83 10.37 -0.66
CA PRO A 379 -27.58 10.62 -1.35
C PRO A 379 -27.76 10.58 -2.86
N LEU A 380 -27.23 11.59 -3.54
CA LEU A 380 -27.39 11.81 -4.98
C LEU A 380 -26.85 10.63 -5.78
N LYS A 381 -25.74 10.01 -5.33
CA LYS A 381 -25.20 8.82 -5.98
C LYS A 381 -26.16 7.63 -5.94
N LEU A 382 -26.82 7.40 -4.80
CA LEU A 382 -27.83 6.35 -4.66
C LEU A 382 -29.07 6.67 -5.48
N ALA A 383 -29.54 7.92 -5.46
CA ALA A 383 -30.67 8.34 -6.26
C ALA A 383 -30.41 8.22 -7.77
N ASP A 384 -29.18 8.51 -8.22
CA ASP A 384 -28.76 8.31 -9.61
C ASP A 384 -28.73 6.83 -10.00
N PHE A 385 -28.18 5.98 -9.13
CA PHE A 385 -28.10 4.53 -9.36
C PHE A 385 -29.49 3.87 -9.42
N PHE A 386 -30.34 4.12 -8.42
CA PHE A 386 -31.69 3.55 -8.33
C PHE A 386 -32.73 4.31 -9.18
N LYS A 387 -32.32 5.36 -9.90
CA LYS A 387 -33.18 6.23 -10.70
C LYS A 387 -34.38 6.79 -9.94
N ILE A 388 -34.14 7.23 -8.70
CA ILE A 388 -35.18 7.78 -7.82
C ILE A 388 -35.50 9.21 -8.25
N GLY A 389 -36.72 9.41 -8.74
CA GLY A 389 -37.21 10.72 -9.17
C GLY A 389 -37.35 11.73 -8.02
N GLY A 390 -37.18 13.02 -8.35
CA GLY A 390 -37.47 14.13 -7.44
C GLY A 390 -36.46 14.35 -6.30
N VAL A 391 -35.26 13.75 -6.39
CA VAL A 391 -34.15 14.00 -5.45
C VAL A 391 -33.25 15.14 -5.95
N PHE A 392 -32.88 15.10 -7.23
CA PHE A 392 -32.12 16.16 -7.90
C PHE A 392 -32.49 16.23 -9.39
N ARG A 393 -32.03 17.27 -10.07
CA ARG A 393 -32.09 17.40 -11.54
C ARG A 393 -30.70 17.65 -12.08
N VAL A 394 -30.27 16.89 -13.09
CA VAL A 394 -29.01 17.18 -13.79
C VAL A 394 -29.15 18.50 -14.53
N GLY A 395 -28.15 19.39 -14.39
CA GLY A 395 -28.19 20.74 -14.96
C GLY A 395 -28.94 21.75 -14.08
N SER A 396 -29.20 21.44 -12.81
CA SER A 396 -29.80 22.40 -11.85
C SER A 396 -28.87 23.57 -11.49
N ILE A 397 -27.61 23.52 -11.93
CA ILE A 397 -26.65 24.62 -11.82
C ILE A 397 -26.08 24.93 -13.20
N SER A 398 -26.00 26.22 -13.51
CA SER A 398 -25.38 26.73 -14.74
C SER A 398 -23.86 26.57 -14.70
N ASP A 399 -23.26 26.29 -15.85
CA ASP A 399 -21.80 26.27 -16.03
C ASP A 399 -21.16 27.67 -16.06
N ARG A 400 -21.98 28.72 -16.03
CA ARG A 400 -21.55 30.13 -15.98
C ARG A 400 -22.37 30.93 -14.97
N PRO A 401 -21.82 32.02 -14.43
CA PRO A 401 -22.55 32.92 -13.55
C PRO A 401 -23.76 33.51 -14.28
N THR A 402 -24.93 33.42 -13.68
CA THR A 402 -26.19 33.90 -14.28
C THR A 402 -26.50 35.35 -13.93
N GLY A 403 -25.80 35.93 -12.95
CA GLY A 403 -26.10 37.26 -12.41
C GLY A 403 -27.41 37.32 -11.61
N GLY A 404 -28.14 36.20 -11.46
CA GLY A 404 -29.38 36.13 -10.70
C GLY A 404 -29.15 36.13 -9.18
N GLY A 405 -30.21 36.41 -8.42
CA GLY A 405 -30.21 36.28 -6.96
C GLY A 405 -30.02 34.84 -6.48
N ILE A 406 -29.63 34.67 -5.21
CA ILE A 406 -29.38 33.34 -4.64
C ILE A 406 -30.70 32.58 -4.45
N TYR A 407 -30.75 31.35 -4.93
CA TYR A 407 -31.84 30.41 -4.67
C TYR A 407 -31.32 29.05 -4.17
N LEU A 408 -32.20 28.27 -3.55
CA LEU A 408 -31.88 26.95 -3.02
C LEU A 408 -32.23 25.86 -4.04
N ASP A 409 -31.29 24.97 -4.34
CA ASP A 409 -31.54 23.75 -5.10
C ASP A 409 -30.51 22.68 -4.70
N THR A 410 -30.80 21.42 -4.99
CA THR A 410 -29.82 20.33 -4.93
C THR A 410 -29.02 20.36 -6.24
N SER A 411 -27.99 21.21 -6.27
CA SER A 411 -27.20 21.50 -7.48
C SER A 411 -26.38 20.31 -7.97
N VAL A 412 -26.67 19.86 -9.19
CA VAL A 412 -25.95 18.80 -9.90
C VAL A 412 -25.62 19.27 -11.31
N MET A 413 -24.34 19.32 -11.65
CA MET A 413 -23.85 19.64 -12.97
C MET A 413 -23.55 18.34 -13.73
N GLY A 414 -24.08 18.21 -14.95
CA GLY A 414 -23.76 17.08 -15.81
C GLY A 414 -22.42 17.28 -16.53
N ALA A 415 -21.65 16.21 -16.64
CA ALA A 415 -20.41 16.18 -17.42
C ALA A 415 -20.22 14.84 -18.14
N ASP A 416 -19.62 14.92 -19.33
CA ASP A 416 -19.34 13.73 -20.14
C ASP A 416 -18.06 13.04 -19.66
N TYR A 417 -18.12 11.71 -19.54
CA TYR A 417 -16.96 10.89 -19.27
C TYR A 417 -15.87 11.09 -20.34
N ARG A 418 -14.63 11.32 -19.89
CA ARG A 418 -13.42 11.65 -20.67
C ARG A 418 -13.42 13.03 -21.33
N ALA A 419 -14.35 13.92 -20.99
CA ALA A 419 -14.21 15.32 -21.34
C ALA A 419 -12.95 15.91 -20.68
N PHE A 420 -12.23 16.76 -21.42
CA PHE A 420 -11.13 17.54 -20.89
C PHE A 420 -11.61 18.98 -20.74
N VAL A 421 -11.83 19.42 -19.50
CA VAL A 421 -12.53 20.69 -19.23
C VAL A 421 -11.63 21.70 -18.53
N GLU A 422 -11.88 22.96 -18.82
CA GLU A 422 -11.36 24.09 -18.07
C GLU A 422 -12.40 24.51 -17.03
N ILE A 423 -11.97 24.62 -15.77
CA ILE A 423 -12.80 25.18 -14.70
C ILE A 423 -12.11 26.45 -14.20
N VAL A 424 -12.83 27.55 -14.24
CA VAL A 424 -12.40 28.85 -13.74
C VAL A 424 -13.17 29.15 -12.47
N PHE A 425 -12.48 29.21 -11.34
CA PHE A 425 -13.05 29.72 -10.11
C PHE A 425 -12.89 31.23 -10.08
N GLN A 426 -14.01 31.96 -10.09
CA GLN A 426 -14.08 33.42 -10.07
C GLN A 426 -14.46 33.89 -8.66
N ASN A 427 -13.57 34.63 -8.02
CA ASN A 427 -13.82 35.18 -6.69
C ASN A 427 -14.09 36.69 -6.79
N ASN A 428 -15.34 37.07 -6.58
CA ASN A 428 -15.78 38.47 -6.60
C ASN A 428 -15.79 39.10 -5.21
N GLU A 429 -15.33 38.37 -4.19
CA GLU A 429 -15.37 38.77 -2.80
C GLU A 429 -13.99 39.20 -2.29
N ASN A 430 -13.96 39.88 -1.16
CA ASN A 430 -12.74 40.43 -0.55
C ASN A 430 -12.00 39.44 0.37
N ILE A 431 -12.30 38.13 0.28
CA ILE A 431 -11.69 37.08 1.10
C ILE A 431 -11.00 36.04 0.22
N VAL A 432 -9.98 35.36 0.72
CA VAL A 432 -9.43 34.18 0.04
C VAL A 432 -10.45 33.04 0.13
N GLN A 433 -10.68 32.37 -0.99
CA GLN A 433 -11.48 31.15 -1.05
C GLN A 433 -10.56 29.95 -1.27
N SER A 434 -11.01 28.77 -0.85
CA SER A 434 -10.35 27.49 -1.13
C SER A 434 -11.39 26.52 -1.66
N TRP A 435 -11.08 25.86 -2.77
CA TRP A 435 -11.94 24.95 -3.52
C TRP A 435 -11.31 23.57 -3.62
N HIS A 436 -12.12 22.53 -3.41
CA HIS A 436 -11.73 21.13 -3.52
C HIS A 436 -12.65 20.39 -4.48
N ILE A 437 -12.08 19.42 -5.20
CA ILE A 437 -12.83 18.52 -6.08
C ILE A 437 -12.53 17.09 -5.65
N ASP A 438 -13.54 16.43 -5.07
CA ASP A 438 -13.45 15.02 -4.69
C ASP A 438 -13.24 14.16 -5.95
N GLY A 439 -12.49 13.06 -5.81
CA GLY A 439 -12.27 12.10 -6.91
C GLY A 439 -11.27 12.52 -7.99
N TYR A 440 -10.74 13.74 -7.95
CA TYR A 440 -9.88 14.28 -9.01
C TYR A 440 -8.61 14.96 -8.49
N SER A 441 -7.58 14.91 -9.35
CA SER A 441 -6.46 15.85 -9.34
C SER A 441 -6.51 16.64 -10.65
N PHE A 442 -6.21 17.93 -10.58
CA PHE A 442 -6.30 18.87 -11.69
C PHE A 442 -5.03 19.71 -11.81
N PHE A 443 -4.75 20.18 -13.03
CA PHE A 443 -3.61 21.04 -13.34
C PHE A 443 -3.97 22.50 -13.12
N VAL A 444 -3.23 23.21 -12.28
CA VAL A 444 -3.45 24.64 -12.02
C VAL A 444 -2.75 25.46 -13.12
N VAL A 445 -3.51 25.82 -14.15
CA VAL A 445 -2.93 26.42 -15.37
C VAL A 445 -2.78 27.93 -15.28
N GLY A 446 -3.56 28.63 -14.46
CA GLY A 446 -3.42 30.08 -14.34
C GLY A 446 -4.13 30.65 -13.14
N MET A 447 -3.69 31.82 -12.68
CA MET A 447 -4.35 32.60 -11.64
C MET A 447 -3.91 34.05 -11.79
N ASP A 448 -4.83 35.00 -11.65
CA ASP A 448 -4.52 36.43 -11.66
C ASP A 448 -5.63 37.28 -11.03
N GLY A 449 -5.33 38.55 -10.78
CA GLY A 449 -6.31 39.53 -10.31
C GLY A 449 -7.38 39.86 -11.37
N GLY A 450 -8.52 40.38 -10.90
CA GLY A 450 -9.63 40.82 -11.74
C GLY A 450 -10.61 39.70 -12.12
N GLN A 451 -11.35 39.96 -13.18
CA GLN A 451 -12.26 38.98 -13.78
C GLN A 451 -11.53 38.17 -14.84
N TRP A 452 -11.76 36.86 -14.87
CA TRP A 452 -11.25 36.03 -15.94
C TRP A 452 -11.87 36.41 -17.27
N THR A 453 -11.05 36.47 -18.32
CA THR A 453 -11.49 36.64 -19.71
C THR A 453 -10.83 35.60 -20.60
N GLN A 454 -11.31 35.47 -21.84
CA GLN A 454 -10.71 34.53 -22.78
C GLN A 454 -9.22 34.82 -23.07
N SER A 455 -8.79 36.09 -23.01
CA SER A 455 -7.39 36.49 -23.17
C SER A 455 -6.51 36.10 -21.99
N SER A 456 -7.08 35.80 -20.81
CA SER A 456 -6.33 35.32 -19.64
C SER A 456 -5.56 34.02 -19.93
N ARG A 457 -5.97 33.25 -20.94
CA ARG A 457 -5.26 32.03 -21.39
C ARG A 457 -3.85 32.28 -21.88
N ASN A 458 -3.54 33.51 -22.31
CA ASN A 458 -2.19 33.88 -22.76
C ASN A 458 -1.15 33.78 -21.63
N GLN A 459 -1.60 33.78 -20.37
CA GLN A 459 -0.74 33.66 -19.20
C GLN A 459 -0.71 32.23 -18.62
N TYR A 460 -1.36 31.26 -19.28
CA TYR A 460 -1.46 29.91 -18.75
C TYR A 460 -0.12 29.17 -18.79
N ASN A 461 0.20 28.50 -17.69
CA ASN A 461 1.24 27.49 -17.64
C ASN A 461 0.73 26.17 -18.24
N LEU A 462 1.02 25.97 -19.51
CA LEU A 462 0.67 24.75 -20.26
C LEU A 462 1.81 23.72 -20.33
N ARG A 463 2.88 23.91 -19.55
CA ARG A 463 4.07 23.05 -19.57
C ARG A 463 4.24 22.25 -18.29
N ASP A 464 4.32 22.92 -17.15
CA ASP A 464 4.71 22.33 -15.86
C ASP A 464 3.80 22.77 -14.70
N ALA A 465 2.52 23.01 -14.98
CA ALA A 465 1.51 23.30 -13.97
C ALA A 465 1.47 22.21 -12.91
N ILE A 466 1.27 22.63 -11.66
CA ILE A 466 1.15 21.71 -10.53
C ILE A 466 -0.19 20.96 -10.60
N ALA A 467 -0.13 19.63 -10.43
CA ALA A 467 -1.31 18.78 -10.30
C ALA A 467 -1.68 18.62 -8.82
N ARG A 468 -2.93 18.89 -8.45
CA ARG A 468 -3.40 18.89 -7.05
C ARG A 468 -4.93 18.76 -6.94
N CYS A 469 -5.49 18.63 -5.74
CA CYS A 469 -6.94 18.48 -5.52
C CYS A 469 -7.59 19.69 -4.82
N THR A 470 -6.79 20.58 -4.22
CA THR A 470 -7.30 21.78 -3.54
C THR A 470 -6.60 23.04 -4.02
N ILE A 471 -7.35 24.09 -4.33
CA ILE A 471 -6.82 25.34 -4.86
C ILE A 471 -7.47 26.58 -4.26
N GLN A 472 -6.64 27.57 -3.96
CA GLN A 472 -7.09 28.87 -3.49
C GLN A 472 -7.47 29.81 -4.64
N VAL A 473 -8.36 30.75 -4.33
CA VAL A 473 -8.72 31.89 -5.21
C VAL A 473 -8.65 33.15 -4.38
N TYR A 474 -7.72 34.04 -4.73
CA TYR A 474 -7.49 35.29 -4.00
C TYR A 474 -8.67 36.26 -4.10
N PRO A 475 -8.75 37.27 -3.22
CA PRO A 475 -9.76 38.32 -3.30
C PRO A 475 -9.81 38.98 -4.68
N PHE A 476 -11.01 39.22 -5.21
CA PHE A 476 -11.22 39.90 -6.50
C PHE A 476 -10.37 39.35 -7.65
N SER A 477 -10.20 38.02 -7.70
CA SER A 477 -9.27 37.32 -8.57
C SER A 477 -9.91 36.07 -9.15
N TRP A 478 -9.20 35.40 -10.05
CA TRP A 478 -9.60 34.12 -10.62
C TRP A 478 -8.46 33.09 -10.54
N THR A 479 -8.84 31.81 -10.50
CA THR A 479 -7.91 30.68 -10.67
C THR A 479 -8.52 29.69 -11.67
N ALA A 480 -7.74 29.29 -12.67
CA ALA A 480 -8.16 28.36 -13.72
C ALA A 480 -7.41 27.04 -13.61
N ILE A 481 -8.15 25.94 -13.81
CA ILE A 481 -7.63 24.58 -13.76
C ILE A 481 -8.05 23.81 -15.02
N TYR A 482 -7.21 22.86 -15.43
CA TYR A 482 -7.55 21.84 -16.43
C TYR A 482 -7.73 20.49 -15.74
N VAL A 483 -8.81 19.79 -16.07
CA VAL A 483 -9.12 18.49 -15.48
C VAL A 483 -9.64 17.53 -16.56
N ALA A 484 -9.13 16.30 -16.53
CA ALA A 484 -9.66 15.19 -17.32
C ALA A 484 -10.75 14.50 -16.51
N LEU A 485 -11.99 14.47 -17.02
CA LEU A 485 -13.12 13.85 -16.34
C LEU A 485 -13.16 12.34 -16.59
N ASP A 486 -12.14 11.62 -16.11
CA ASP A 486 -11.89 10.20 -16.37
C ASP A 486 -12.31 9.26 -15.22
N ASN A 487 -13.04 9.78 -14.24
CA ASN A 487 -13.54 9.06 -13.09
C ASN A 487 -15.08 9.13 -13.03
N VAL A 488 -15.77 8.10 -13.49
CA VAL A 488 -17.24 8.08 -13.50
C VAL A 488 -17.76 8.08 -12.07
N GLY A 489 -18.80 8.89 -11.81
CA GLY A 489 -19.39 8.97 -10.49
C GLY A 489 -20.08 10.30 -10.20
N MET A 490 -20.43 10.45 -8.93
CA MET A 490 -20.99 11.68 -8.37
C MET A 490 -19.94 12.30 -7.45
N TRP A 491 -19.36 13.43 -7.84
CA TRP A 491 -18.19 14.02 -7.17
C TRP A 491 -18.52 15.39 -6.60
N ASN A 492 -18.21 15.64 -5.34
CA ASN A 492 -18.48 16.93 -4.73
C ASN A 492 -17.42 17.97 -5.15
N VAL A 493 -17.89 19.15 -5.54
CA VAL A 493 -17.06 20.34 -5.75
C VAL A 493 -17.48 21.34 -4.70
N ARG A 494 -16.60 21.62 -3.74
CA ARG A 494 -16.96 22.38 -2.53
C ARG A 494 -15.90 23.38 -2.12
N SER A 495 -16.32 24.34 -1.32
CA SER A 495 -15.37 25.12 -0.54
C SER A 495 -14.79 24.30 0.62
N GLU A 496 -13.50 24.49 0.89
CA GLU A 496 -12.85 24.02 2.12
C GLU A 496 -13.13 24.93 3.32
N PHE A 497 -13.71 26.11 3.10
CA PHE A 497 -14.29 26.89 4.19
C PHE A 497 -15.58 26.22 4.65
N TRP A 498 -15.48 25.46 5.75
CA TRP A 498 -16.51 24.51 6.18
C TRP A 498 -17.86 25.18 6.50
N ALA A 499 -17.84 26.40 7.06
CA ALA A 499 -19.07 27.16 7.30
C ALA A 499 -19.80 27.53 6.00
N ARG A 500 -19.06 27.83 4.92
CA ARG A 500 -19.64 28.12 3.62
C ARG A 500 -20.16 26.87 2.93
N GLN A 501 -19.40 25.77 3.00
CA GLN A 501 -19.85 24.47 2.51
C GLN A 501 -21.17 24.08 3.19
N TYR A 502 -21.24 24.15 4.52
CA TYR A 502 -22.44 23.85 5.31
C TYR A 502 -23.64 24.72 4.92
N LEU A 503 -23.39 25.98 4.57
CA LEU A 503 -24.41 26.94 4.15
C LEU A 503 -24.65 27.01 2.63
N GLY A 504 -24.10 26.06 1.86
CA GLY A 504 -24.49 25.78 0.47
C GLY A 504 -23.46 26.09 -0.61
N GLN A 505 -22.23 26.48 -0.28
CA GLN A 505 -21.16 26.71 -1.28
C GLN A 505 -20.52 25.40 -1.74
N GLN A 506 -21.31 24.60 -2.44
CA GLN A 506 -20.91 23.35 -3.04
C GLN A 506 -21.89 22.98 -4.16
N PHE A 507 -21.55 21.97 -4.94
CA PHE A 507 -22.47 21.26 -5.84
C PHE A 507 -21.87 19.89 -6.14
N TYR A 508 -22.58 19.05 -6.90
CA TYR A 508 -22.04 17.78 -7.36
C TYR A 508 -21.86 17.76 -8.87
N LEU A 509 -20.70 17.29 -9.30
CA LEU A 509 -20.40 16.99 -10.70
C LEU A 509 -20.76 15.52 -10.96
N ARG A 510 -21.76 15.31 -11.81
CA ARG A 510 -22.17 13.99 -12.29
C ARG A 510 -21.41 13.66 -13.57
N VAL A 511 -20.33 12.91 -13.43
CA VAL A 511 -19.53 12.43 -14.57
C VAL A 511 -20.13 11.09 -15.00
N TYR A 512 -20.75 11.11 -16.17
CA TYR A 512 -21.61 10.01 -16.61
C TYR A 512 -21.13 9.36 -17.89
N THR A 513 -21.36 8.05 -17.98
CA THR A 513 -21.23 7.25 -19.19
C THR A 513 -22.48 6.37 -19.32
N PRO A 514 -22.99 6.14 -20.54
CA PRO A 514 -24.07 5.16 -20.75
C PRO A 514 -23.59 3.71 -20.54
N SER A 515 -22.28 3.48 -20.49
CA SER A 515 -21.67 2.17 -20.22
C SER A 515 -21.86 1.77 -18.76
N THR A 516 -22.34 0.55 -18.51
CA THR A 516 -22.39 -0.07 -17.17
C THR A 516 -21.16 -0.93 -16.88
N SER A 517 -20.06 -0.72 -17.62
CA SER A 517 -18.85 -1.52 -17.49
C SER A 517 -18.16 -1.31 -16.14
N LEU A 518 -17.73 -2.41 -15.52
CA LEU A 518 -16.81 -2.42 -14.36
C LEU A 518 -15.48 -1.71 -14.64
N ARG A 519 -15.15 -1.49 -15.92
CA ARG A 519 -14.00 -0.68 -16.32
C ARG A 519 -14.18 0.79 -15.96
N ASP A 520 -15.40 1.30 -16.06
CA ASP A 520 -15.71 2.72 -15.96
C ASP A 520 -16.16 3.10 -14.55
N GLU A 521 -17.02 2.28 -13.90
CA GLU A 521 -17.44 2.45 -12.50
C GLU A 521 -17.64 1.08 -11.83
N PHE A 522 -17.32 0.98 -10.54
CA PHE A 522 -17.62 -0.21 -9.73
C PHE A 522 -19.12 -0.31 -9.41
N PRO A 523 -19.64 -1.53 -9.17
CA PRO A 523 -21.01 -1.71 -8.75
C PRO A 523 -21.19 -1.11 -7.35
N ILE A 524 -22.44 -0.79 -7.01
CA ILE A 524 -22.79 -0.38 -5.65
C ILE A 524 -22.24 -1.41 -4.64
N PRO A 525 -21.56 -0.97 -3.56
CA PRO A 525 -21.04 -1.88 -2.54
C PRO A 525 -22.15 -2.72 -1.91
N LYS A 526 -21.85 -4.00 -1.61
CA LYS A 526 -22.84 -4.90 -0.99
C LYS A 526 -23.27 -4.45 0.40
N ASN A 527 -22.40 -3.73 1.10
CA ASN A 527 -22.62 -3.14 2.42
C ASN A 527 -23.10 -1.68 2.34
N ALA A 528 -23.45 -1.16 1.15
CA ALA A 528 -23.96 0.19 0.99
C ALA A 528 -25.18 0.42 1.89
N LEU A 529 -25.10 1.47 2.71
CA LEU A 529 -26.21 1.90 3.55
C LEU A 529 -27.26 2.59 2.67
N LEU A 530 -28.53 2.27 2.91
CA LEU A 530 -29.67 2.86 2.22
C LEU A 530 -30.46 3.75 3.18
N CYS A 531 -30.79 4.96 2.75
CA CYS A 531 -31.46 5.98 3.55
C CYS A 531 -32.31 6.90 2.65
N GLY A 532 -33.11 7.76 3.26
CA GLY A 532 -34.05 8.60 2.52
C GLY A 532 -35.03 7.77 1.71
N ARG A 533 -35.24 8.15 0.45
CA ARG A 533 -36.12 7.45 -0.50
C ARG A 533 -35.52 6.15 -1.04
N ALA A 534 -34.24 5.89 -0.81
CA ALA A 534 -33.63 4.61 -1.12
C ALA A 534 -33.89 3.55 -0.03
N SER A 535 -34.42 3.95 1.13
CA SER A 535 -34.76 3.04 2.22
C SER A 535 -35.77 1.98 1.78
N GLY A 536 -35.53 0.71 2.14
CA GLY A 536 -36.39 -0.41 1.80
C GLY A 536 -36.25 -0.96 0.37
N ILE A 537 -35.48 -0.29 -0.51
CA ILE A 537 -35.12 -0.86 -1.81
C ILE A 537 -34.15 -2.01 -1.58
N SER A 538 -34.46 -3.20 -2.12
CA SER A 538 -33.55 -4.33 -2.01
C SER A 538 -32.44 -4.25 -3.05
N ILE A 539 -31.19 -4.41 -2.64
CA ILE A 539 -30.03 -4.57 -3.53
C ILE A 539 -30.06 -6.01 -4.09
N VAL A 540 -31.11 -6.37 -4.84
CA VAL A 540 -31.20 -7.66 -5.54
C VAL A 540 -30.66 -7.49 -6.95
N ARG A 541 -29.80 -8.44 -7.37
CA ARG A 541 -29.06 -8.48 -8.65
C ARG A 541 -29.82 -7.83 -9.80
N LEU A 542 -29.23 -6.79 -10.39
CA LEU A 542 -29.74 -6.19 -11.63
C LEU A 542 -29.97 -7.30 -12.68
N PRO A 543 -31.12 -7.32 -13.37
CA PRO A 543 -31.34 -8.21 -14.50
C PRO A 543 -30.32 -7.88 -15.60
N GLY A 544 -29.74 -8.93 -16.20
CA GLY A 544 -28.85 -8.79 -17.36
C GLY A 544 -29.55 -8.08 -18.52
N PRO A 545 -28.77 -7.56 -19.50
CA PRO A 545 -29.32 -6.84 -20.64
C PRO A 545 -30.34 -7.68 -21.42
N PRO A 546 -31.36 -7.05 -22.05
CA PRO A 546 -32.37 -7.76 -22.81
C PRO A 546 -31.71 -8.50 -23.99
N VAL A 547 -31.94 -9.81 -24.06
CA VAL A 547 -31.53 -10.65 -25.19
C VAL A 547 -32.49 -10.39 -26.36
N ASP A 548 -31.94 -9.97 -27.48
CA ASP A 548 -32.62 -9.80 -28.77
C ASP A 548 -33.25 -11.15 -29.24
N PRO A 549 -34.54 -11.22 -29.60
CA PRO A 549 -35.21 -12.47 -29.96
C PRO A 549 -34.74 -13.12 -31.28
N SER A 550 -33.75 -12.58 -32.00
CA SER A 550 -33.46 -12.99 -33.39
C SER A 550 -32.26 -13.93 -33.59
N SER A 551 -31.92 -14.81 -32.64
CA SER A 551 -31.02 -15.94 -32.96
C SER A 551 -31.39 -17.21 -32.21
N GLY A 552 -32.14 -18.07 -32.89
CA GLY A 552 -32.47 -19.40 -32.40
C GLY A 552 -31.24 -20.30 -32.35
N ARG A 553 -30.80 -20.68 -31.16
CA ARG A 553 -30.19 -21.98 -30.90
C ARG A 553 -30.37 -22.34 -29.42
N LYS A 554 -31.23 -23.33 -29.17
CA LYS A 554 -31.49 -23.93 -27.85
C LYS A 554 -30.23 -24.63 -27.34
N HIS A 555 -29.75 -24.25 -26.15
CA HIS A 555 -29.01 -25.16 -25.29
C HIS A 555 -29.54 -25.02 -23.87
N ASP A 556 -30.14 -26.10 -23.38
CA ASP A 556 -30.69 -26.23 -22.04
C ASP A 556 -29.57 -26.22 -21.00
N PHE A 557 -29.67 -25.35 -19.99
CA PHE A 557 -28.94 -25.47 -18.73
C PHE A 557 -29.90 -25.29 -17.56
N HIS A 558 -30.00 -26.34 -16.73
CA HIS A 558 -30.78 -26.35 -15.50
C HIS A 558 -30.15 -25.47 -14.39
N PRO A 559 -30.96 -24.88 -13.50
CA PRO A 559 -30.48 -24.01 -12.42
C PRO A 559 -30.10 -24.82 -11.17
N VAL A 560 -28.95 -24.53 -10.57
CA VAL A 560 -28.58 -25.03 -9.23
C VAL A 560 -28.95 -23.96 -8.19
N HIS A 561 -29.95 -24.28 -7.36
CA HIS A 561 -30.33 -23.56 -6.16
C HIS A 561 -29.26 -23.68 -5.07
N VAL A 562 -28.92 -22.56 -4.42
CA VAL A 562 -28.12 -22.54 -3.18
C VAL A 562 -29.06 -22.28 -2.01
N TYR A 563 -29.26 -23.29 -1.17
CA TYR A 563 -29.95 -23.17 0.13
C TYR A 563 -28.97 -22.68 1.19
N GLY A 564 -29.35 -21.63 1.92
CA GLY A 564 -28.79 -21.31 3.23
C GLY A 564 -29.49 -22.13 4.31
N ILE A 565 -28.79 -22.48 5.40
CA ILE A 565 -29.40 -23.10 6.58
C ILE A 565 -28.74 -22.56 7.86
N GLU A 566 -29.63 -22.15 8.77
CA GLU A 566 -29.45 -21.72 10.15
C GLU A 566 -29.01 -22.86 11.10
N VAL A 567 -28.52 -22.46 12.27
CA VAL A 567 -28.08 -23.35 13.37
C VAL A 567 -29.21 -23.52 14.39
N ILE A 568 -29.70 -24.75 14.62
CA ILE A 568 -30.39 -25.16 15.86
C ILE A 568 -29.98 -26.59 16.28
N GLN A 569 -29.85 -26.74 17.61
CA GLN A 569 -29.31 -27.83 18.43
C GLN A 569 -30.10 -29.17 18.49
N ARG A 570 -29.36 -30.19 19.00
CA ARG A 570 -29.70 -31.24 20.02
C ARG A 570 -29.96 -32.69 19.59
N SER A 571 -29.05 -33.54 20.13
CA SER A 571 -29.26 -34.87 20.78
C SER A 571 -29.80 -36.06 19.99
N ARG A 572 -29.00 -37.14 19.89
CA ARG A 572 -29.20 -38.38 20.68
C ARG A 572 -28.09 -39.41 20.47
N MET A 573 -27.73 -40.00 21.59
CA MET A 573 -26.71 -41.00 21.83
C MET A 573 -27.22 -42.43 21.50
N ARG A 574 -26.25 -43.32 21.25
CA ARG A 574 -26.20 -44.77 21.55
C ARG A 574 -26.50 -45.81 20.46
N ASN A 575 -25.43 -46.59 20.25
CA ASN A 575 -25.34 -48.04 20.12
C ASN A 575 -25.41 -48.65 18.72
N ARG A 576 -24.21 -48.84 18.13
CA ARG A 576 -23.73 -50.20 17.84
C ARG A 576 -22.19 -50.23 17.81
N LYS A 577 -21.62 -50.75 18.89
CA LYS A 577 -20.23 -51.24 19.00
C LYS A 577 -20.14 -52.63 18.34
N ARG A 578 -18.92 -52.93 17.88
CA ARG A 578 -18.29 -54.23 17.57
C ARG A 578 -18.20 -54.63 16.10
N GLY A 579 -16.95 -54.59 15.63
CA GLY A 579 -16.44 -55.15 14.39
C GLY A 579 -15.44 -54.17 13.79
N TYR A 580 -14.13 -54.51 13.83
CA TYR A 580 -12.96 -53.69 13.52
C TYR A 580 -12.42 -52.84 14.68
N GLN A 581 -11.97 -53.55 15.71
CA GLN A 581 -10.96 -53.10 16.66
C GLN A 581 -9.87 -54.19 16.66
N THR A 582 -8.98 -54.12 15.68
CA THR A 582 -7.67 -54.77 15.57
C THR A 582 -7.01 -54.12 14.37
N CYS A 583 -5.75 -53.68 14.51
CA CYS A 583 -4.93 -52.98 13.51
C CYS A 583 -4.99 -51.44 13.46
N GLN A 584 -5.15 -50.72 14.59
CA GLN A 584 -4.73 -49.30 14.67
C GLN A 584 -4.20 -48.85 16.04
N GLU A 585 -3.99 -49.78 17.00
CA GLU A 585 -3.31 -49.49 18.27
C GLU A 585 -1.86 -50.05 18.34
N GLU A 586 -1.37 -50.74 17.30
CA GLU A 586 0.01 -51.25 17.26
C GLU A 586 1.00 -50.36 16.48
N VAL A 587 0.54 -49.45 15.61
CA VAL A 587 1.47 -48.58 14.84
C VAL A 587 1.86 -47.31 15.60
N ALA A 588 1.06 -46.89 16.59
CA ALA A 588 1.38 -45.74 17.45
C ALA A 588 2.25 -46.12 18.65
N ALA A 589 2.18 -47.38 19.11
CA ALA A 589 3.01 -47.88 20.21
C ALA A 589 4.42 -48.29 19.74
N ASP A 590 4.56 -48.81 18.51
CA ASP A 590 5.87 -49.19 17.96
C ASP A 590 6.69 -48.00 17.47
N LEU A 591 6.07 -46.88 17.09
CA LEU A 591 6.80 -45.65 16.73
C LEU A 591 7.32 -44.90 17.97
N GLU A 592 6.58 -44.87 19.08
CA GLU A 592 7.07 -44.34 20.36
C GLU A 592 8.22 -45.21 20.93
N ALA A 593 8.12 -46.55 20.81
CA ALA A 593 9.16 -47.46 21.30
C ALA A 593 10.44 -47.45 20.45
N THR A 594 10.33 -47.30 19.12
CA THR A 594 11.50 -47.31 18.23
C THR A 594 12.29 -45.99 18.31
N VAL A 595 11.60 -44.84 18.43
CA VAL A 595 12.25 -43.53 18.61
C VAL A 595 12.93 -43.40 19.98
N LEU A 596 12.37 -44.01 21.03
CA LEU A 596 13.02 -44.07 22.35
C LEU A 596 14.26 -44.98 22.36
N SER A 597 14.33 -45.98 21.49
CA SER A 597 15.46 -46.92 21.43
C SER A 597 16.69 -46.38 20.68
N SER A 598 16.50 -45.55 19.64
CA SER A 598 17.62 -44.94 18.89
C SER A 598 18.19 -43.67 19.54
N ALA A 599 17.41 -43.00 20.41
CA ALA A 599 17.90 -41.88 21.23
C ALA A 599 18.80 -42.36 22.40
N ALA A 600 18.76 -43.66 22.73
CA ALA A 600 19.48 -44.23 23.88
C ALA A 600 20.99 -44.48 23.63
N GLN A 601 21.51 -44.25 22.41
CA GLN A 601 22.91 -44.56 22.07
C GLN A 601 23.87 -43.38 21.96
N GLN A 602 23.41 -42.17 22.32
CA GLN A 602 24.29 -41.03 22.66
C GLN A 602 23.78 -40.27 23.88
N ALA A 603 23.15 -40.97 24.84
CA ALA A 603 22.87 -40.40 26.15
C ALA A 603 24.18 -40.30 26.94
N ILE A 604 24.73 -39.10 26.97
CA ILE A 604 25.83 -38.69 27.84
C ILE A 604 25.40 -38.97 29.29
N SER A 605 26.28 -39.55 30.12
CA SER A 605 25.89 -39.97 31.47
C SER A 605 25.46 -38.76 32.34
N PRO A 606 24.60 -38.91 33.35
CA PRO A 606 24.24 -37.81 34.26
C PRO A 606 25.47 -37.19 34.96
N ASN A 607 26.54 -37.97 35.13
CA ASN A 607 27.82 -37.50 35.63
C ASN A 607 28.59 -36.65 34.61
N ASP A 608 28.42 -36.91 33.32
CA ASP A 608 28.98 -36.09 32.24
C ASP A 608 28.15 -34.80 32.00
N GLU A 609 26.83 -34.82 32.21
CA GLU A 609 25.99 -33.59 32.24
C GLU A 609 26.36 -32.67 33.40
N LEU A 610 26.65 -33.24 34.58
CA LEU A 610 27.18 -32.49 35.72
C LEU A 610 28.60 -31.98 35.46
N HIS A 611 29.40 -32.71 34.69
CA HIS A 611 30.74 -32.27 34.26
C HIS A 611 30.67 -31.10 33.26
N VAL A 612 29.75 -31.11 32.30
CA VAL A 612 29.53 -29.99 31.37
C VAL A 612 29.00 -28.75 32.08
N LEU A 613 28.13 -28.91 33.08
CA LEU A 613 27.66 -27.81 33.93
C LEU A 613 28.79 -27.27 34.83
N ASN A 614 29.64 -28.14 35.38
CA ASN A 614 30.84 -27.74 36.13
C ASN A 614 31.93 -27.11 35.24
N ASP A 615 31.98 -27.43 33.95
CA ASP A 615 32.85 -26.83 32.94
C ASP A 615 32.25 -25.55 32.29
N ALA A 616 30.93 -25.35 32.40
CA ALA A 616 30.20 -24.14 31.97
C ALA A 616 30.15 -23.03 33.04
N VAL A 617 30.07 -23.43 34.32
CA VAL A 617 30.09 -22.56 35.50
C VAL A 617 31.47 -21.95 35.88
N PRO A 618 32.65 -22.28 35.31
CA PRO A 618 33.91 -21.63 35.69
C PRO A 618 34.00 -20.15 35.29
N GLN A 619 33.15 -19.66 34.38
CA GLN A 619 33.20 -18.27 33.91
C GLN A 619 32.21 -17.33 34.62
N MET A 620 31.17 -17.86 35.26
CA MET A 620 30.22 -17.05 36.03
C MET A 620 30.03 -17.68 37.42
N PRO A 621 30.38 -16.99 38.52
CA PRO A 621 30.32 -17.57 39.86
C PRO A 621 28.91 -18.06 40.24
N SER A 622 28.85 -19.15 41.02
CA SER A 622 27.58 -19.83 41.36
C SER A 622 26.54 -18.91 42.04
N TYR A 623 26.97 -17.89 42.78
CA TYR A 623 26.07 -16.89 43.37
C TYR A 623 25.40 -15.98 42.33
N VAL A 624 26.03 -15.72 41.19
CA VAL A 624 25.49 -14.93 40.08
C VAL A 624 24.44 -15.73 39.32
N THR A 625 24.70 -17.03 39.14
CA THR A 625 23.72 -17.96 38.55
C THR A 625 22.46 -18.06 39.42
N LYS A 626 22.63 -18.19 40.74
CA LYS A 626 21.49 -18.13 41.70
C LYS A 626 20.75 -16.80 41.65
N ASP A 627 21.47 -15.71 41.46
CA ASP A 627 20.89 -14.37 41.35
C ASP A 627 20.05 -14.18 40.08
N LEU A 628 20.57 -14.59 38.91
CA LEU A 628 19.84 -14.56 37.64
C LEU A 628 18.60 -15.46 37.66
N LEU A 629 18.68 -16.62 38.30
CA LEU A 629 17.52 -17.48 38.52
C LEU A 629 16.49 -16.76 39.41
N SER A 630 16.90 -16.15 40.52
CA SER A 630 16.00 -15.47 41.45
C SER A 630 15.21 -14.31 40.83
N ILE A 631 15.74 -13.69 39.77
CA ILE A 631 15.08 -12.60 39.02
C ILE A 631 14.32 -13.09 37.77
N GLY A 632 14.17 -14.41 37.59
CA GLY A 632 13.32 -15.03 36.57
C GLY A 632 13.98 -15.24 35.20
N VAL A 633 15.32 -15.33 35.12
CA VAL A 633 16.03 -15.70 33.88
C VAL A 633 16.17 -17.22 33.81
N CYS A 634 15.76 -17.83 32.69
CA CYS A 634 15.86 -19.29 32.53
C CYS A 634 17.28 -19.79 32.26
N ILE A 635 17.54 -21.06 32.57
CA ILE A 635 18.85 -21.69 32.40
C ILE A 635 19.42 -21.55 30.96
N PRO A 636 18.65 -21.78 29.87
CA PRO A 636 19.15 -21.57 28.51
C PRO A 636 19.58 -20.13 28.22
N CYS A 637 18.91 -19.15 28.84
CA CYS A 637 19.30 -17.75 28.79
C CYS A 637 20.56 -17.45 29.61
N ILE A 638 20.75 -18.10 30.77
CA ILE A 638 21.96 -17.98 31.58
C ILE A 638 23.17 -18.53 30.83
N ILE A 639 23.06 -19.73 30.25
CA ILE A 639 24.14 -20.33 29.43
C ILE A 639 24.56 -19.41 28.28
N ARG A 640 23.57 -18.76 27.64
CA ARG A 640 23.80 -17.78 26.58
C ARG A 640 24.51 -16.51 27.06
N LEU A 641 24.24 -16.07 28.28
CA LEU A 641 24.91 -14.92 28.91
C LEU A 641 26.34 -15.28 29.38
N SER A 642 26.62 -16.56 29.63
CA SER A 642 27.95 -17.04 30.04
C SER A 642 28.96 -17.19 28.87
N GLY A 643 28.56 -16.88 27.62
CA GLY A 643 29.49 -16.77 26.49
C GLY A 643 30.00 -18.09 25.89
N ILE A 644 29.36 -19.23 26.20
CA ILE A 644 29.77 -20.55 25.70
C ILE A 644 29.40 -20.68 24.22
N GLU A 645 30.40 -20.66 23.34
CA GLU A 645 30.22 -20.92 21.91
C GLU A 645 30.35 -22.42 21.59
N ARG A 646 29.27 -22.93 20.97
CA ARG A 646 29.16 -24.17 20.19
C ARG A 646 29.13 -25.49 20.99
N HIS A 647 28.07 -26.26 20.69
CA HIS A 647 27.80 -27.67 21.02
C HIS A 647 26.98 -28.02 22.28
N HIS A 648 26.54 -27.05 23.10
CA HIS A 648 25.82 -27.36 24.37
C HIS A 648 24.34 -26.94 24.46
N TYR A 649 23.68 -26.54 23.36
CA TYR A 649 22.25 -26.19 23.41
C TYR A 649 21.29 -27.36 23.14
N SER A 650 21.81 -28.60 23.18
CA SER A 650 21.03 -29.83 22.94
C SER A 650 20.43 -30.46 24.21
N PHE A 651 20.55 -29.83 25.39
CA PHE A 651 20.15 -30.46 26.65
C PHE A 651 18.71 -30.13 27.04
N SER A 652 17.94 -31.19 27.33
CA SER A 652 16.74 -31.11 28.16
C SER A 652 17.15 -30.93 29.62
N LEU A 653 17.46 -29.69 30.02
CA LEU A 653 17.86 -29.38 31.40
C LEU A 653 16.69 -29.58 32.38
N SER A 654 16.65 -30.75 33.00
CA SER A 654 15.90 -31.03 34.22
C SER A 654 16.84 -31.62 35.26
N VAL A 655 17.81 -30.84 35.75
CA VAL A 655 18.72 -31.26 36.83
C VAL A 655 18.85 -30.14 37.87
N PRO A 656 18.75 -30.43 39.18
CA PRO A 656 18.87 -29.43 40.24
C PRO A 656 20.33 -28.97 40.37
N ILE A 657 20.58 -27.66 40.28
CA ILE A 657 21.93 -27.10 40.38
C ILE A 657 22.20 -26.62 41.81
N VAL A 658 23.38 -27.03 42.33
CA VAL A 658 24.13 -26.64 43.53
C VAL A 658 24.11 -27.61 44.72
N GLY A 659 25.25 -28.31 44.88
CA GLY A 659 25.66 -28.98 46.11
C GLY A 659 26.26 -28.04 47.16
N SER A 660 26.18 -28.49 48.41
CA SER A 660 26.69 -27.93 49.67
C SER A 660 26.23 -26.52 50.04
N ASP A 661 24.93 -26.36 50.30
CA ASP A 661 24.43 -25.97 51.62
C ASP A 661 22.89 -26.07 51.57
N LYS A 662 22.33 -26.79 52.55
CA LYS A 662 20.87 -26.98 52.69
C LYS A 662 20.22 -25.70 53.19
N GLU A 663 20.07 -24.72 52.32
CA GLU A 663 19.07 -23.66 52.47
C GLU A 663 18.22 -23.62 51.21
N ALA A 664 16.91 -23.72 51.40
CA ALA A 664 15.90 -23.92 50.37
C ALA A 664 15.99 -22.84 49.27
N ILE A 665 16.48 -23.22 48.09
CA ILE A 665 16.10 -22.54 46.85
C ILE A 665 14.69 -23.03 46.57
N ASP A 666 13.73 -22.11 46.63
CA ASP A 666 12.31 -22.37 46.44
C ASP A 666 12.10 -23.06 45.08
N ASP A 667 11.50 -24.25 45.06
CA ASP A 667 11.14 -25.03 43.84
C ASP A 667 10.23 -24.23 42.88
N ASP A 668 9.80 -23.03 43.29
CA ASP A 668 8.91 -22.08 42.62
C ASP A 668 9.64 -21.16 41.60
N ILE A 669 10.97 -21.08 41.63
CA ILE A 669 11.75 -20.15 40.79
C ILE A 669 11.87 -20.62 39.33
N ASP A 670 11.93 -21.94 39.09
CA ASP A 670 12.06 -22.53 37.73
C ASP A 670 10.71 -22.72 37.00
N ARG A 671 9.62 -22.18 37.59
CA ARG A 671 8.24 -22.43 37.15
C ARG A 671 7.61 -21.28 36.36
N ASN A 672 8.25 -20.11 36.33
CA ASN A 672 7.72 -18.88 35.73
C ASN A 672 8.30 -18.58 34.32
N ILE A 673 7.54 -17.85 33.50
CA ILE A 673 7.97 -17.41 32.16
C ILE A 673 9.20 -16.49 32.30
N CYS A 674 10.22 -16.76 31.49
CA CYS A 674 11.52 -16.11 31.51
C CYS A 674 11.34 -14.65 31.17
N CYS A 675 11.78 -13.78 32.07
CA CYS A 675 11.75 -12.34 31.87
C CYS A 675 12.65 -11.89 30.70
N LEU A 676 13.63 -12.71 30.30
CA LEU A 676 14.55 -12.41 29.21
C LEU A 676 14.01 -12.80 27.83
N CYS A 677 13.72 -14.08 27.61
CA CYS A 677 13.32 -14.60 26.30
C CYS A 677 11.81 -14.75 26.11
N LEU A 678 11.00 -14.41 27.11
CA LEU A 678 9.53 -14.48 27.06
C LEU A 678 9.02 -15.87 26.63
N GLY A 679 9.70 -16.92 27.09
CA GLY A 679 9.35 -18.31 26.80
C GLY A 679 9.94 -18.90 25.52
N ILE A 680 10.59 -18.11 24.65
CA ILE A 680 11.08 -18.62 23.34
C ILE A 680 12.16 -19.72 23.48
N LEU A 681 12.99 -19.64 24.53
CA LEU A 681 14.02 -20.64 24.84
C LEU A 681 13.65 -21.51 26.06
N GLN A 682 12.47 -21.32 26.64
CA GLN A 682 11.95 -22.18 27.71
C GLN A 682 11.00 -23.19 27.10
N PHE A 683 11.48 -24.40 26.89
CA PHE A 683 10.69 -25.49 26.32
C PHE A 683 9.81 -26.19 27.37
N SER A 684 9.76 -25.67 28.60
CA SER A 684 8.91 -26.11 29.72
C SER A 684 8.69 -24.98 30.75
N TYR A 685 7.45 -24.72 31.16
CA TYR A 685 7.08 -23.84 32.29
C TYR A 685 5.74 -24.33 32.92
N ILE A 686 5.42 -23.92 34.16
CA ILE A 686 4.20 -24.35 34.87
C ILE A 686 3.13 -23.27 34.76
N ASP A 687 1.93 -23.63 34.31
CA ASP A 687 0.77 -22.74 34.30
C ASP A 687 0.13 -22.59 35.69
N ASP A 688 -0.85 -21.69 35.84
CA ASP A 688 -1.59 -21.42 37.09
C ASP A 688 -2.27 -22.67 37.71
N LYS A 689 -2.26 -23.81 37.01
CA LYS A 689 -2.84 -25.09 37.43
C LYS A 689 -1.79 -26.14 37.80
N GLY A 690 -0.50 -25.79 37.82
CA GLY A 690 0.56 -26.69 38.26
C GLY A 690 1.07 -27.67 37.21
N ILE A 691 0.80 -27.45 35.91
CA ILE A 691 1.18 -28.39 34.85
C ILE A 691 2.31 -27.82 33.97
N LEU A 692 3.42 -28.57 33.85
CA LEU A 692 4.56 -28.29 32.95
C LEU A 692 4.15 -28.42 31.47
N GLN A 693 4.00 -27.32 30.72
CA GLN A 693 3.65 -27.36 29.28
C GLN A 693 4.25 -26.20 28.47
N PHE A 694 5.01 -26.49 27.40
CA PHE A 694 5.22 -25.51 26.32
C PHE A 694 3.96 -25.50 25.45
N SER A 695 3.29 -24.37 25.38
CA SER A 695 2.16 -24.21 24.47
C SER A 695 2.33 -22.99 23.58
N TYR A 696 2.27 -23.21 22.27
CA TYR A 696 2.15 -22.11 21.31
C TYR A 696 0.77 -22.17 20.64
N ILE A 697 0.32 -21.00 20.21
CA ILE A 697 -0.91 -20.89 19.41
C ILE A 697 -0.49 -21.01 17.94
N ASP A 698 -0.98 -22.04 17.24
CA ASP A 698 -0.71 -22.23 15.82
C ASP A 698 -1.42 -21.18 14.94
N ASP A 699 -1.17 -21.22 13.64
CA ASP A 699 -1.78 -20.35 12.62
C ASP A 699 -3.31 -20.47 12.52
N LYS A 700 -3.91 -21.45 13.19
CA LYS A 700 -5.36 -21.70 13.27
C LYS A 700 -5.96 -21.33 14.62
N GLY A 701 -5.16 -20.78 15.54
CA GLY A 701 -5.62 -20.40 16.86
C GLY A 701 -5.70 -21.55 17.86
N ASN A 702 -5.15 -22.74 17.53
CA ASN A 702 -5.16 -23.88 18.44
C ASN A 702 -3.95 -23.86 19.37
N PHE A 703 -4.17 -24.23 20.62
CA PHE A 703 -3.10 -24.49 21.57
C PHE A 703 -2.42 -25.83 21.24
N VAL A 704 -1.18 -25.77 20.76
CA VAL A 704 -0.34 -26.94 20.51
C VAL A 704 0.61 -27.11 21.69
N LYS A 705 0.58 -28.29 22.33
CA LYS A 705 1.46 -28.64 23.46
C LYS A 705 2.71 -29.34 22.93
N CYS A 706 3.90 -28.87 23.30
CA CYS A 706 5.15 -29.58 23.08
C CYS A 706 5.77 -29.93 24.43
N LYS A 707 6.42 -31.09 24.52
CA LYS A 707 7.17 -31.53 25.71
C LYS A 707 8.65 -31.14 25.64
N GLY A 708 9.13 -30.63 24.49
CA GLY A 708 10.51 -30.19 24.28
C GLY A 708 10.81 -29.65 22.88
N VAL A 709 12.09 -29.37 22.60
CA VAL A 709 12.59 -28.89 21.29
C VAL A 709 12.34 -29.91 20.18
N ASP A 710 12.50 -31.19 20.48
CA ASP A 710 12.31 -32.26 19.50
C ASP A 710 10.85 -32.37 19.06
N ASP A 711 9.89 -32.19 19.97
CA ASP A 711 8.45 -32.15 19.63
C ASP A 711 8.10 -30.95 18.74
N LEU A 712 8.75 -29.80 18.96
CA LEU A 712 8.60 -28.63 18.09
C LEU A 712 9.18 -28.91 16.70
N ALA A 713 10.34 -29.55 16.63
CA ALA A 713 10.95 -29.96 15.37
C ALA A 713 10.10 -31.01 14.63
N VAL A 714 9.50 -31.96 15.35
CA VAL A 714 8.53 -32.92 14.80
C VAL A 714 7.35 -32.19 14.20
N SER A 715 6.73 -31.26 14.95
CA SER A 715 5.59 -30.47 14.50
C SER A 715 5.91 -29.65 13.23
N ILE A 716 7.09 -29.01 13.19
CA ILE A 716 7.56 -28.29 12.00
C ILE A 716 7.78 -29.27 10.83
N SER A 717 8.40 -30.44 11.08
CA SER A 717 8.68 -31.43 10.04
C SER A 717 7.40 -32.02 9.45
N GLU A 718 6.38 -32.27 10.26
CA GLU A 718 5.07 -32.76 9.82
C GLU A 718 4.35 -31.73 8.95
N MET A 719 4.42 -30.45 9.35
CA MET A 719 3.86 -29.35 8.57
C MET A 719 4.58 -29.20 7.21
N VAL A 720 5.91 -29.26 7.20
CA VAL A 720 6.70 -29.22 5.95
C VAL A 720 6.39 -30.42 5.04
N LYS A 721 6.31 -31.64 5.60
CA LYS A 721 5.94 -32.86 4.86
C LYS A 721 4.53 -32.79 4.30
N LYS A 722 3.60 -32.18 5.05
CA LYS A 722 2.20 -31.98 4.63
C LYS A 722 2.06 -31.03 3.45
N GLU A 723 2.91 -30.00 3.37
CA GLU A 723 2.94 -29.07 2.23
C GLU A 723 3.43 -29.72 0.92
N GLY A 724 4.10 -30.88 1.01
CA GLY A 724 4.42 -31.73 -0.14
C GLY A 724 5.52 -31.19 -1.06
N HIS A 725 6.38 -30.30 -0.56
CA HIS A 725 7.56 -29.83 -1.30
C HIS A 725 8.60 -30.95 -1.48
N GLN A 726 9.30 -30.95 -2.60
CA GLN A 726 10.55 -31.68 -2.79
C GLN A 726 11.64 -31.04 -1.94
N ILE A 727 12.27 -31.79 -1.04
CA ILE A 727 13.19 -31.23 -0.05
C ILE A 727 14.60 -31.74 -0.33
N ASP A 728 15.40 -30.95 -1.05
CA ASP A 728 16.82 -31.26 -1.24
C ASP A 728 17.70 -30.57 -0.18
N SER A 729 17.26 -29.39 0.28
CA SER A 729 17.79 -28.63 1.41
C SER A 729 16.78 -27.56 1.83
N PHE A 730 16.93 -26.97 3.02
CA PHE A 730 16.04 -25.91 3.52
C PHE A 730 16.81 -24.75 4.17
N SER A 731 16.16 -23.60 4.28
CA SER A 731 16.65 -22.45 5.03
C SER A 731 15.70 -22.12 6.19
N LEU A 732 16.23 -22.01 7.41
CA LEU A 732 15.46 -21.66 8.61
C LEU A 732 15.53 -20.15 8.89
N GLU A 733 14.38 -19.50 8.80
CA GLU A 733 14.17 -18.09 9.14
C GLU A 733 13.47 -17.97 10.49
N VAL A 734 13.98 -17.09 11.35
CA VAL A 734 13.41 -16.85 12.69
C VAL A 734 13.25 -15.35 12.90
N SER A 735 12.06 -14.94 13.32
CA SER A 735 11.72 -13.57 13.72
C SER A 735 11.25 -13.58 15.17
N ILE A 736 11.82 -12.73 16.02
CA ILE A 736 11.47 -12.61 17.44
C ILE A 736 11.00 -11.18 17.78
N PRO A 737 10.20 -10.98 18.85
CA PRO A 737 9.79 -9.65 19.30
C PRO A 737 10.98 -8.76 19.72
N SER A 738 10.91 -7.47 19.41
CA SER A 738 11.99 -6.50 19.74
C SER A 738 12.22 -6.34 21.25
N ILE A 739 11.17 -6.52 22.07
CA ILE A 739 11.26 -6.47 23.53
C ILE A 739 12.26 -7.49 24.11
N ILE A 740 12.55 -8.60 23.43
CA ILE A 740 13.56 -9.56 23.88
C ILE A 740 14.96 -8.95 23.78
N LEU A 741 15.23 -8.17 22.73
CA LEU A 741 16.51 -7.46 22.57
C LEU A 741 16.67 -6.34 23.61
N GLU A 742 15.57 -5.71 24.02
CA GLU A 742 15.56 -4.73 25.11
C GLU A 742 15.85 -5.41 26.46
N ASN A 743 15.21 -6.54 26.74
CA ASN A 743 15.43 -7.31 27.97
C ASN A 743 16.88 -7.80 28.08
N GLU A 744 17.50 -8.21 26.96
CA GLU A 744 18.91 -8.60 26.91
C GLU A 744 19.85 -7.49 27.40
N LYS A 745 19.59 -6.25 26.96
CA LYS A 745 20.36 -5.08 27.42
C LYS A 745 20.13 -4.77 28.88
N LEU A 746 18.90 -4.92 29.38
CA LEU A 746 18.57 -4.64 30.78
C LEU A 746 19.25 -5.63 31.74
N VAL A 747 19.24 -6.93 31.42
CA VAL A 747 19.94 -7.95 32.23
C VAL A 747 21.45 -7.71 32.22
N TRP A 748 22.02 -7.31 31.07
CA TRP A 748 23.43 -6.94 30.98
C TRP A 748 23.80 -5.78 31.93
N LEU A 749 23.00 -4.71 31.92
CA LEU A 749 23.20 -3.56 32.81
C LEU A 749 23.03 -3.93 34.29
N TYR A 750 22.10 -4.83 34.61
CA TYR A 750 21.92 -5.37 35.96
C TYR A 750 23.19 -6.08 36.46
N LEU A 751 23.72 -7.00 35.67
CA LEU A 751 24.95 -7.73 36.01
C LEU A 751 26.14 -6.78 36.15
N LYS A 752 26.27 -5.81 35.23
CA LYS A 752 27.32 -4.78 35.28
C LYS A 752 27.26 -3.93 36.53
N ARG A 753 26.05 -3.55 36.98
CA ARG A 753 25.87 -2.75 38.19
C ARG A 753 26.23 -3.52 39.46
N LYS A 754 25.86 -4.81 39.52
CA LYS A 754 26.00 -5.62 40.74
C LYS A 754 27.37 -6.27 40.88
N TYR A 755 27.95 -6.71 39.77
CA TYR A 755 29.18 -7.49 39.76
C TYR A 755 30.33 -6.84 38.97
N GLY A 756 30.15 -5.60 38.47
CA GLY A 756 31.10 -4.90 37.61
C GLY A 756 32.51 -4.68 38.18
N SER A 757 32.65 -4.72 39.49
CA SER A 757 33.94 -4.62 40.19
C SER A 757 34.65 -5.96 40.39
N GLU A 758 33.98 -7.08 40.12
CA GLU A 758 34.52 -8.41 40.37
C GLU A 758 35.41 -8.85 39.22
N HIS A 759 36.52 -9.52 39.53
CA HIS A 759 37.57 -9.83 38.56
C HIS A 759 37.09 -10.74 37.40
N TRP A 760 36.06 -11.56 37.62
CA TRP A 760 35.45 -12.38 36.57
C TRP A 760 34.58 -11.55 35.61
N PHE A 761 34.08 -10.39 36.05
CA PHE A 761 33.31 -9.45 35.22
C PHE A 761 34.24 -8.41 34.53
N GLN A 762 35.43 -8.15 35.09
CA GLN A 762 36.42 -7.24 34.53
C GLN A 762 37.15 -7.85 33.32
N GLY A 763 36.57 -7.62 32.13
CA GLY A 763 37.09 -7.94 30.80
C GLY A 763 36.20 -7.27 29.75
N LYS A 764 36.57 -7.25 28.46
CA LYS A 764 35.65 -6.78 27.39
C LYS A 764 34.28 -7.44 27.58
N PRO A 765 33.15 -6.75 27.30
CA PRO A 765 31.83 -7.34 27.45
C PRO A 765 31.88 -8.73 26.80
N PRO A 766 31.47 -9.82 27.48
CA PRO A 766 31.28 -11.06 26.78
C PRO A 766 30.36 -10.65 25.63
N PRO A 767 30.77 -10.86 24.37
CA PRO A 767 29.81 -10.71 23.31
C PRO A 767 28.65 -11.58 23.76
N ILE A 768 27.42 -11.08 23.74
CA ILE A 768 26.28 -12.00 23.69
C ILE A 768 26.52 -12.72 22.36
N SER A 769 27.36 -13.76 22.37
CA SER A 769 27.95 -14.37 21.18
C SER A 769 26.88 -15.04 20.35
N LEU A 770 25.72 -15.23 20.97
CA LEU A 770 24.56 -15.86 20.41
C LEU A 770 23.28 -15.10 20.82
N SER A 771 22.60 -14.50 19.86
CA SER A 771 21.28 -13.89 20.10
C SER A 771 20.24 -14.95 20.46
N ALA A 772 19.14 -14.59 21.14
CA ALA A 772 18.06 -15.55 21.39
C ALA A 772 17.50 -16.19 20.10
N LYS A 773 17.52 -15.43 18.99
CA LYS A 773 17.17 -15.89 17.64
C LYS A 773 18.14 -16.95 17.13
N ASP A 774 19.44 -16.75 17.28
CA ASP A 774 20.45 -17.68 16.79
C ASP A 774 20.54 -18.93 17.68
N ALA A 775 20.35 -18.78 19.00
CA ALA A 775 20.21 -19.90 19.92
C ALA A 775 19.03 -20.79 19.52
N LEU A 776 17.86 -20.19 19.27
CA LEU A 776 16.68 -20.93 18.81
C LEU A 776 16.92 -21.63 17.47
N LYS A 777 17.59 -20.96 16.51
CA LYS A 777 17.96 -21.57 15.23
C LYS A 777 18.87 -22.78 15.44
N ILE A 778 19.88 -22.68 16.31
CA ILE A 778 20.80 -23.80 16.59
C ILE A 778 20.04 -24.98 17.20
N CYS A 779 19.16 -24.74 18.18
CA CYS A 779 18.37 -25.79 18.83
C CYS A 779 17.51 -26.57 17.84
N ILE A 780 16.89 -25.89 16.87
CA ILE A 780 15.90 -26.50 15.96
C ILE A 780 16.53 -27.07 14.69
N THR A 781 17.64 -26.49 14.21
CA THR A 781 18.21 -26.85 12.90
C THR A 781 18.64 -28.32 12.85
N LYS A 782 19.37 -28.83 13.85
CA LYS A 782 19.89 -30.19 13.81
C LYS A 782 18.79 -31.28 13.91
N PRO A 783 17.79 -31.14 14.80
CA PRO A 783 16.60 -31.99 14.76
C PRO A 783 15.87 -31.95 13.42
N LEU A 784 15.68 -30.76 12.83
CA LEU A 784 15.04 -30.64 11.51
C LEU A 784 15.82 -31.29 10.38
N GLU A 785 17.16 -31.15 10.36
CA GLU A 785 18.00 -31.84 9.37
C GLU A 785 17.84 -33.36 9.44
N THR A 786 17.69 -33.89 10.66
CA THR A 786 17.48 -35.32 10.90
C THR A 786 16.06 -35.76 10.49
N LEU A 787 15.03 -34.98 10.84
CA LEU A 787 13.63 -35.30 10.56
C LEU A 787 13.22 -35.12 9.08
N LEU A 788 13.87 -34.18 8.38
CA LEU A 788 13.65 -33.89 6.96
C LEU A 788 14.66 -34.57 6.03
N ASP A 789 15.63 -35.31 6.57
CA ASP A 789 16.69 -36.02 5.84
C ASP A 789 17.43 -35.14 4.81
N CYS A 790 17.72 -33.88 5.18
CA CYS A 790 18.40 -32.93 4.32
C CYS A 790 19.16 -31.88 5.12
N LYS A 791 20.22 -31.30 4.52
CA LYS A 791 21.02 -30.28 5.20
C LYS A 791 20.38 -28.89 5.12
N SER A 792 20.58 -28.09 6.16
CA SER A 792 20.28 -26.66 6.11
C SER A 792 21.29 -25.94 5.20
N SER A 793 20.80 -25.10 4.28
CA SER A 793 21.63 -24.38 3.32
C SER A 793 20.96 -23.07 2.87
N SER A 794 21.61 -22.31 1.97
CA SER A 794 20.96 -21.22 1.22
C SER A 794 20.01 -21.78 0.15
N SER A 795 19.04 -22.60 0.56
CA SER A 795 18.07 -23.26 -0.29
C SER A 795 16.96 -22.30 -0.75
N GLY A 796 16.33 -22.64 -1.88
CA GLY A 796 15.08 -22.01 -2.30
C GLY A 796 13.89 -22.32 -1.40
N LEU A 797 13.91 -23.43 -0.63
CA LEU A 797 12.85 -23.78 0.33
C LEU A 797 13.12 -23.10 1.69
N ARG A 798 12.17 -22.30 2.16
CA ARG A 798 12.26 -21.49 3.38
C ARG A 798 11.22 -21.92 4.41
N ILE A 799 11.68 -22.20 5.62
CA ILE A 799 10.86 -22.47 6.80
C ILE A 799 10.98 -21.26 7.71
N ARG A 800 9.87 -20.56 7.95
CA ARG A 800 9.85 -19.32 8.74
C ARG A 800 9.08 -19.48 10.04
N LEU A 801 9.77 -19.22 11.14
CA LEU A 801 9.23 -19.13 12.51
C LEU A 801 9.06 -17.66 12.87
N THR A 802 7.84 -17.21 13.16
CA THR A 802 7.57 -15.83 13.57
C THR A 802 6.97 -15.79 14.95
N TYR A 803 7.75 -15.34 15.94
CA TYR A 803 7.31 -15.12 17.30
C TYR A 803 6.80 -13.70 17.50
N SER A 804 5.65 -13.56 18.16
CA SER A 804 4.99 -12.30 18.51
C SER A 804 4.57 -12.31 19.97
N HIS A 805 4.53 -11.14 20.63
CA HIS A 805 4.13 -11.03 22.03
C HIS A 805 3.15 -9.87 22.24
N PRO A 806 2.02 -10.03 22.97
CA PRO A 806 0.99 -9.00 23.12
C PRO A 806 1.50 -7.69 23.74
N LYS A 807 2.45 -7.75 24.67
CA LYS A 807 3.07 -6.55 25.25
C LYS A 807 3.99 -5.79 24.27
N ALA A 808 4.49 -6.45 23.22
CA ALA A 808 5.32 -5.79 22.20
C ALA A 808 4.49 -4.87 21.28
N SER A 809 3.17 -5.07 21.18
CA SER A 809 2.28 -4.10 20.53
C SER A 809 1.98 -2.86 21.37
N ASN A 810 2.22 -2.90 22.69
CA ASN A 810 1.96 -1.79 23.63
C ASN A 810 3.23 -1.05 24.09
N SER A 811 4.44 -1.60 23.88
CA SER A 811 5.69 -1.05 24.42
C SER A 811 6.16 0.24 23.75
N ASN A 812 5.63 0.62 22.59
CA ASN A 812 5.85 1.96 22.03
C ASN A 812 5.08 3.08 22.76
N ASP A 813 4.09 2.73 23.61
CA ASP A 813 3.26 3.71 24.34
C ASP A 813 3.57 3.77 25.85
N SER A 814 4.14 2.71 26.45
CA SER A 814 4.34 2.63 27.91
C SER A 814 5.68 3.17 28.41
N SER A 815 6.68 3.39 27.55
CA SER A 815 7.95 4.02 27.92
C SER A 815 7.80 5.53 28.19
N ASN A 816 6.77 6.18 27.65
CA ASN A 816 6.50 7.61 27.87
C ASN A 816 5.69 7.94 29.14
N LYS A 817 5.08 6.95 29.82
CA LYS A 817 4.23 7.21 30.99
C LYS A 817 4.92 7.08 32.35
N ARG A 818 6.10 6.45 32.45
CA ARG A 818 6.81 6.29 33.74
C ARG A 818 7.79 7.42 34.07
N HIS A 819 7.97 8.41 33.19
CA HIS A 819 8.88 9.54 33.40
C HIS A 819 8.30 10.73 34.20
N GLN A 820 7.05 10.66 34.69
CA GLN A 820 6.41 11.82 35.34
C GLN A 820 6.50 11.86 36.87
N ASP A 821 6.82 10.77 37.56
CA ASP A 821 6.88 10.78 39.03
C ASP A 821 8.18 10.15 39.55
N GLY A 822 9.06 10.98 40.11
CA GLY A 822 9.93 10.54 41.21
C GLY A 822 11.45 10.42 41.00
N CYS A 823 12.14 11.27 40.22
CA CYS A 823 13.58 11.51 40.47
C CYS A 823 14.05 12.87 39.96
N LYS A 824 14.06 13.88 40.84
CA LYS A 824 14.73 15.16 40.58
C LYS A 824 16.21 15.03 40.94
N MET A 825 17.13 15.24 40.01
CA MET A 825 18.55 15.44 40.34
C MET A 825 19.12 16.76 39.83
N ARG A 826 19.91 17.39 40.72
CA ARG A 826 20.57 18.70 40.62
C ARG A 826 21.87 18.58 39.81
N LYS A 827 22.12 19.61 39.01
CA LYS A 827 23.34 19.81 38.21
C LYS A 827 24.59 19.95 39.08
N ILE A 828 25.60 19.14 38.78
CA ILE A 828 27.02 19.48 38.95
C ILE A 828 27.68 19.31 37.57
N ALA A 829 28.56 20.25 37.24
CA ALA A 829 28.94 20.68 35.91
C ALA A 829 29.54 19.61 34.97
N GLY A 830 29.14 19.66 33.69
CA GLY A 830 29.88 19.15 32.53
C GLY A 830 29.09 18.23 31.59
N ASN A 831 28.57 18.81 30.49
CA ASN A 831 27.99 18.22 29.27
C ASN A 831 26.72 17.35 29.37
N ASP A 832 25.70 17.62 28.52
CA ASP A 832 24.53 16.73 28.38
C ASP A 832 23.84 16.80 26.99
N GLU A 833 23.75 15.62 26.36
CA GLU A 833 22.99 15.20 25.17
C GLU A 833 22.09 14.05 25.65
N THR A 834 20.78 14.03 25.32
CA THR A 834 19.87 12.96 25.77
C THR A 834 19.65 11.92 24.65
N LEU A 835 19.85 10.64 24.96
CA LEU A 835 19.87 9.53 24.00
C LEU A 835 18.50 8.82 23.88
N ASP A 836 17.96 8.68 22.67
CA ASP A 836 16.68 8.02 22.37
C ASP A 836 16.89 6.60 21.81
N ILE A 837 16.40 5.59 22.54
CA ILE A 837 16.67 4.16 22.31
C ILE A 837 15.71 3.55 21.26
N SER A 838 14.65 4.26 20.89
CA SER A 838 13.60 3.79 19.96
C SER A 838 14.04 3.70 18.48
N LYS A 839 15.27 4.10 18.15
CA LYS A 839 15.82 4.16 16.78
C LYS A 839 16.55 2.91 16.28
N PHE A 840 16.69 1.84 17.08
CA PHE A 840 17.49 0.67 16.70
C PHE A 840 16.62 -0.53 16.29
N GLY A 841 16.60 -0.85 14.99
CA GLY A 841 15.95 -2.05 14.45
C GLY A 841 16.72 -3.33 14.78
N ALA A 842 16.05 -4.49 14.72
CA ALA A 842 16.58 -5.80 15.13
C ALA A 842 17.87 -6.28 14.42
N ASN A 843 18.32 -5.59 13.36
CA ASN A 843 19.59 -5.88 12.66
C ASN A 843 20.68 -4.81 12.87
N SER A 844 20.45 -3.74 13.66
CA SER A 844 21.44 -2.68 13.90
C SER A 844 21.92 -2.57 15.36
N VAL A 845 21.60 -3.57 16.19
CA VAL A 845 21.93 -3.58 17.63
C VAL A 845 23.22 -4.34 17.94
N ALA A 846 23.76 -5.11 16.99
CA ALA A 846 24.91 -5.99 17.26
C ALA A 846 26.26 -5.26 17.43
N ASP A 847 26.41 -4.01 16.99
CA ASP A 847 27.75 -3.40 16.83
C ASP A 847 28.02 -2.09 17.59
N ASN A 848 27.09 -1.57 18.41
CA ASN A 848 27.32 -0.28 19.10
C ASN A 848 27.53 -0.45 20.62
N CYS A 849 28.79 -0.40 21.06
CA CYS A 849 29.16 -0.15 22.46
C CYS A 849 28.66 1.23 22.89
N PHE A 850 27.83 1.30 23.93
CA PHE A 850 27.42 2.55 24.57
C PHE A 850 28.58 3.22 25.31
N ASN A 851 28.54 4.56 25.42
CA ASN A 851 29.52 5.31 26.21
C ASN A 851 29.29 5.11 27.73
N PRO A 852 30.34 5.15 28.58
CA PRO A 852 30.24 4.86 30.02
C PRO A 852 29.24 5.73 30.80
N SER A 853 28.94 6.93 30.30
CA SER A 853 27.99 7.88 30.89
C SER A 853 26.52 7.50 30.68
N GLN A 854 26.18 6.79 29.58
CA GLN A 854 24.80 6.38 29.25
C GLN A 854 24.35 5.14 30.03
N GLU A 855 25.30 4.28 30.43
CA GLU A 855 25.02 3.08 31.24
C GLU A 855 24.65 3.42 32.69
N VAL A 856 25.12 4.55 33.23
CA VAL A 856 24.82 5.02 34.59
C VAL A 856 23.42 5.63 34.70
N GLU A 857 22.85 6.13 33.60
CA GLU A 857 21.49 6.68 33.56
C GLU A 857 20.43 5.61 33.26
N LEU A 858 20.68 4.69 32.30
CA LEU A 858 19.80 3.55 32.05
C LEU A 858 19.60 2.65 33.30
N SER A 859 20.65 2.52 34.12
CA SER A 859 20.62 1.75 35.38
C SER A 859 19.86 2.44 36.52
N LYS A 860 19.52 3.74 36.39
CA LYS A 860 18.68 4.49 37.35
C LYS A 860 17.21 4.52 36.95
N CYS A 861 16.88 4.29 35.67
CA CYS A 861 15.50 4.35 35.15
C CYS A 861 14.77 3.00 35.14
N PHE A 862 15.49 1.87 35.24
CA PHE A 862 14.92 0.54 35.29
C PHE A 862 15.38 -0.18 36.56
N GLU A 863 14.48 -0.32 37.54
CA GLU A 863 14.68 -1.26 38.64
C GLU A 863 14.33 -2.68 38.16
N PHE A 864 15.30 -3.58 38.26
CA PHE A 864 15.10 -5.02 38.09
C PHE A 864 14.82 -5.62 39.48
N PRO A 865 13.85 -6.54 39.65
CA PRO A 865 13.11 -7.27 38.60
C PRO A 865 11.91 -6.51 38.01
N GLN A 866 11.62 -6.72 36.72
CA GLN A 866 10.38 -6.26 36.08
C GLN A 866 9.14 -6.97 36.66
N GLU A 867 7.95 -6.36 36.52
CA GLU A 867 6.65 -6.98 36.86
C GLU A 867 6.53 -8.38 36.22
N LYS A 868 6.05 -9.38 36.98
CA LYS A 868 5.89 -10.77 36.52
C LYS A 868 5.17 -10.82 35.16
N ILE A 869 5.77 -11.55 34.21
CA ILE A 869 5.23 -11.73 32.86
C ILE A 869 4.38 -13.00 32.87
N ASN A 870 3.08 -12.84 32.61
CA ASN A 870 2.11 -13.94 32.75
C ASN A 870 1.73 -14.60 31.40
N GLU A 871 2.25 -14.12 30.26
CA GLU A 871 1.90 -14.62 28.93
C GLU A 871 3.15 -14.91 28.09
N PRO A 872 3.23 -16.06 27.37
CA PRO A 872 4.36 -16.40 26.50
C PRO A 872 4.21 -15.83 25.09
N CYS A 873 5.25 -15.96 24.25
CA CYS A 873 5.18 -15.58 22.83
C CYS A 873 4.29 -16.54 21.99
N HIS A 874 3.59 -15.99 20.99
CA HIS A 874 2.84 -16.73 19.97
C HIS A 874 3.69 -17.02 18.72
N LEU A 875 3.63 -18.25 18.19
CA LEU A 875 4.43 -18.71 17.06
C LEU A 875 3.57 -18.95 15.81
N ALA A 876 3.86 -18.21 14.73
CA ALA A 876 3.35 -18.49 13.40
C ALA A 876 4.40 -19.22 12.54
N LEU A 877 3.99 -20.32 11.91
CA LEU A 877 4.83 -21.19 11.07
C LEU A 877 4.42 -21.07 9.60
N ILE A 878 5.39 -20.88 8.71
CA ILE A 878 5.15 -20.85 7.26
C ILE A 878 6.29 -21.59 6.53
N CYS A 879 5.95 -22.49 5.61
CA CYS A 879 6.89 -23.11 4.69
C CYS A 879 6.57 -22.69 3.25
N TYR A 880 7.56 -22.18 2.51
CA TYR A 880 7.38 -21.81 1.12
C TYR A 880 8.68 -21.90 0.31
N ARG A 881 8.56 -22.13 -1.00
CA ARG A 881 9.70 -22.04 -1.93
C ARG A 881 9.75 -20.67 -2.60
N THR A 882 10.94 -20.12 -2.74
CA THR A 882 11.21 -18.99 -3.64
C THR A 882 10.75 -19.34 -5.06
N SER A 883 10.27 -18.34 -5.80
CA SER A 883 9.78 -18.57 -7.15
C SER A 883 10.86 -19.21 -8.03
N ILE A 884 10.45 -20.14 -8.89
CA ILE A 884 11.29 -20.72 -9.93
C ILE A 884 10.94 -20.07 -11.27
N TYR A 885 11.91 -20.02 -12.18
CA TYR A 885 11.72 -19.36 -13.46
C TYR A 885 11.96 -20.34 -14.60
N LEU A 886 11.02 -20.41 -15.53
CA LEU A 886 11.17 -21.15 -16.78
C LEU A 886 11.26 -20.16 -17.93
N ILE A 887 12.30 -20.25 -18.74
CA ILE A 887 12.53 -19.41 -19.90
C ILE A 887 12.39 -20.23 -21.18
N GLY A 888 11.91 -19.62 -22.26
CA GLY A 888 11.85 -20.27 -23.56
C GLY A 888 11.43 -19.31 -24.65
N ARG A 889 11.18 -19.82 -25.87
CA ARG A 889 10.62 -19.02 -26.97
C ARG A 889 9.29 -19.59 -27.42
N TYR A 890 8.28 -18.74 -27.55
CA TYR A 890 6.98 -19.14 -28.07
C TYR A 890 6.81 -18.71 -29.53
N ILE A 891 6.12 -19.56 -30.29
CA ILE A 891 5.65 -19.30 -31.65
C ILE A 891 4.14 -19.22 -31.59
N LYS A 892 3.56 -18.23 -32.24
CA LYS A 892 2.13 -18.02 -32.28
C LYS A 892 1.66 -18.17 -33.73
N TYR A 893 0.98 -19.28 -34.01
CA TYR A 893 0.47 -19.59 -35.35
C TYR A 893 -0.90 -18.96 -35.63
N SER A 894 -1.74 -18.83 -34.59
CA SER A 894 -3.10 -18.30 -34.71
C SER A 894 -3.15 -16.78 -34.69
N ARG A 895 -4.03 -16.19 -35.52
CA ARG A 895 -4.40 -14.76 -35.49
C ARG A 895 -5.57 -14.45 -34.54
N ASN A 896 -6.05 -15.44 -33.78
CA ASN A 896 -7.16 -15.30 -32.84
C ASN A 896 -6.73 -15.63 -31.39
N VAL A 897 -5.44 -15.51 -31.08
CA VAL A 897 -4.85 -15.81 -29.77
C VAL A 897 -4.12 -14.59 -29.23
N SER A 898 -4.49 -14.11 -28.04
CA SER A 898 -3.81 -12.96 -27.44
C SER A 898 -2.49 -13.39 -26.80
N GLN A 899 -1.55 -12.46 -26.55
CA GLN A 899 -0.33 -12.81 -25.81
C GLN A 899 -0.63 -13.10 -24.33
N THR A 900 -1.36 -12.21 -23.68
CA THR A 900 -1.82 -12.36 -22.29
C THR A 900 -3.32 -12.57 -22.28
N ARG A 901 -3.87 -13.13 -21.20
CA ARG A 901 -5.32 -13.34 -21.06
C ARG A 901 -6.05 -12.02 -21.31
N TRP A 902 -6.90 -11.99 -22.34
CA TRP A 902 -7.61 -10.79 -22.76
C TRP A 902 -9.11 -10.99 -22.59
N VAL A 903 -9.65 -10.40 -21.53
CA VAL A 903 -11.08 -10.41 -21.23
C VAL A 903 -11.54 -8.95 -21.16
N ILE A 904 -12.63 -8.63 -21.84
CA ILE A 904 -13.28 -7.32 -21.78
C ILE A 904 -14.68 -7.55 -21.18
N GLY A 905 -14.90 -7.09 -19.95
CA GLY A 905 -16.10 -7.49 -19.19
C GLY A 905 -16.01 -8.96 -18.80
N ASP A 906 -17.03 -9.75 -19.15
CA ASP A 906 -17.06 -11.21 -19.01
C ASP A 906 -16.81 -11.93 -20.35
N GLU A 907 -16.58 -11.18 -21.44
CA GLU A 907 -16.34 -11.74 -22.77
C GLU A 907 -14.85 -11.95 -23.03
N ARG A 908 -14.50 -13.17 -23.44
CA ARG A 908 -13.14 -13.53 -23.82
C ARG A 908 -12.83 -13.01 -25.22
N MET A 909 -11.74 -12.26 -25.34
CA MET A 909 -11.23 -11.79 -26.63
C MET A 909 -10.26 -12.81 -27.21
N GLY A 910 -10.67 -13.44 -28.31
CA GLY A 910 -9.93 -14.54 -28.92
C GLY A 910 -10.19 -15.89 -28.25
N GLU A 911 -9.66 -16.95 -28.85
CA GLU A 911 -9.90 -18.33 -28.41
C GLU A 911 -9.06 -18.72 -27.19
N ALA A 912 -7.85 -18.17 -27.08
CA ALA A 912 -6.90 -18.46 -26.01
C ALA A 912 -5.88 -17.32 -25.84
N SER A 913 -4.99 -17.46 -24.86
CA SER A 913 -3.78 -16.64 -24.79
C SER A 913 -2.50 -17.48 -24.66
N VAL A 914 -1.39 -16.93 -25.14
CA VAL A 914 -0.06 -17.55 -25.00
C VAL A 914 0.25 -17.82 -23.52
N GLU A 915 0.01 -16.83 -22.67
CA GLU A 915 0.13 -16.91 -21.20
C GLU A 915 -0.65 -18.09 -20.62
N GLU A 916 -1.93 -18.25 -20.96
CA GLU A 916 -2.77 -19.32 -20.41
C GLU A 916 -2.32 -20.69 -20.90
N ILE A 917 -1.93 -20.82 -22.17
CA ILE A 917 -1.47 -22.11 -22.70
C ILE A 917 -0.16 -22.52 -22.02
N LEU A 918 0.78 -21.59 -21.85
CA LEU A 918 2.04 -21.85 -21.15
C LEU A 918 1.80 -22.16 -19.67
N GLY A 919 1.12 -21.26 -18.96
CA GLY A 919 0.88 -21.38 -17.52
C GLY A 919 0.08 -22.63 -17.15
N ASN A 920 -0.98 -22.96 -17.90
CA ASN A 920 -1.79 -24.16 -17.64
C ASN A 920 -1.06 -25.47 -17.91
N ASN A 921 0.00 -25.48 -18.71
CA ASN A 921 0.82 -26.66 -18.94
C ASN A 921 2.01 -26.75 -17.96
N ILE A 922 2.58 -25.62 -17.55
CA ILE A 922 3.74 -25.57 -16.65
C ILE A 922 3.34 -25.68 -15.17
N LEU A 923 2.33 -24.92 -14.72
CA LEU A 923 1.95 -24.82 -13.32
C LEU A 923 1.61 -26.20 -12.68
N PRO A 924 0.82 -27.08 -13.33
CA PRO A 924 0.46 -28.36 -12.71
C PRO A 924 1.64 -29.31 -12.52
N LEU A 925 2.62 -29.26 -13.43
CA LEU A 925 3.81 -30.12 -13.37
C LEU A 925 4.81 -29.66 -12.31
N CYS A 926 4.86 -28.35 -12.04
CA CYS A 926 5.65 -27.78 -10.95
C CYS A 926 4.92 -27.83 -9.59
N ARG A 927 3.62 -28.13 -9.58
CA ARG A 927 2.73 -28.03 -8.41
C ARG A 927 2.86 -26.66 -7.70
N GLY A 928 2.91 -25.57 -8.45
CA GLY A 928 2.98 -24.22 -7.89
C GLY A 928 1.62 -23.69 -7.42
N ASP A 929 1.63 -22.64 -6.61
CA ASP A 929 0.39 -21.94 -6.18
C ASP A 929 -0.19 -21.09 -7.32
N SER A 930 0.67 -20.39 -8.03
CA SER A 930 0.31 -19.55 -9.16
C SER A 930 1.51 -19.31 -10.07
N TYR A 931 1.28 -18.64 -11.20
CA TYR A 931 2.36 -18.24 -12.11
C TYR A 931 2.24 -16.79 -12.55
N LYS A 932 3.34 -16.20 -12.99
CA LYS A 932 3.38 -14.93 -13.72
C LYS A 932 4.09 -15.10 -15.04
N PHE A 933 3.56 -14.49 -16.08
CA PHE A 933 4.11 -14.54 -17.43
C PHE A 933 4.74 -13.20 -17.82
N HIS A 934 5.95 -13.28 -18.38
CA HIS A 934 6.71 -12.16 -18.92
C HIS A 934 7.17 -12.51 -20.33
N ALA A 935 7.24 -11.54 -21.23
CA ALA A 935 7.73 -11.74 -22.58
C ALA A 935 8.51 -10.51 -23.07
N ALA A 936 9.49 -10.75 -23.96
CA ALA A 936 10.33 -9.71 -24.54
C ALA A 936 9.55 -8.90 -25.59
N GLY A 937 8.67 -8.01 -25.14
CA GLY A 937 7.72 -7.26 -25.96
C GLY A 937 6.41 -8.01 -26.25
N ARG A 938 5.57 -7.43 -27.11
CA ARG A 938 4.20 -7.89 -27.39
C ARG A 938 3.79 -7.70 -28.85
N GLU A 939 3.00 -8.63 -29.37
CA GLU A 939 2.26 -8.51 -30.63
C GLU A 939 0.73 -8.40 -30.42
N ASP A 940 0.03 -7.88 -31.44
CA ASP A 940 -1.42 -7.76 -31.44
C ASP A 940 -2.11 -9.14 -31.59
N LEU A 941 -3.40 -9.22 -31.30
CA LEU A 941 -4.21 -10.45 -31.39
C LEU A 941 -4.12 -11.09 -32.78
N ASP A 942 -4.23 -10.28 -33.82
CA ASP A 942 -4.25 -10.67 -35.24
C ASP A 942 -2.85 -10.89 -35.85
N VAL A 943 -1.78 -10.74 -35.07
CA VAL A 943 -0.38 -10.86 -35.52
C VAL A 943 0.20 -12.21 -35.11
N ARG A 944 0.82 -12.92 -36.07
CA ARG A 944 1.55 -14.16 -35.77
C ARG A 944 2.97 -13.87 -35.31
N MET A 945 3.55 -14.79 -34.56
CA MET A 945 4.96 -14.77 -34.16
C MET A 945 5.60 -16.06 -34.68
N LEU A 946 6.46 -15.95 -35.69
CA LEU A 946 7.03 -17.06 -36.47
C LEU A 946 8.56 -17.18 -36.28
N GLY A 947 9.26 -17.85 -37.20
CA GLY A 947 10.73 -17.95 -37.20
C GLY A 947 11.32 -18.48 -35.91
N SER A 948 12.15 -17.67 -35.24
CA SER A 948 12.83 -18.04 -33.97
C SER A 948 11.90 -18.04 -32.76
N GLY A 949 10.68 -17.49 -32.86
CA GLY A 949 9.77 -17.30 -31.73
C GLY A 949 10.14 -16.10 -30.85
N ARG A 950 9.24 -15.70 -29.94
CA ARG A 950 9.48 -14.63 -28.96
C ARG A 950 9.92 -15.20 -27.62
N PRO A 951 11.01 -14.69 -27.02
CA PRO A 951 11.43 -15.09 -25.68
C PRO A 951 10.41 -14.70 -24.61
N PHE A 952 10.21 -15.61 -23.66
CA PHE A 952 9.31 -15.45 -22.51
C PHE A 952 9.90 -16.08 -21.26
N LEU A 953 9.37 -15.66 -20.11
CA LEU A 953 9.68 -16.20 -18.78
C LEU A 953 8.37 -16.46 -18.02
N VAL A 954 8.24 -17.64 -17.44
CA VAL A 954 7.17 -18.01 -16.52
C VAL A 954 7.75 -18.17 -15.12
N GLU A 955 7.36 -17.28 -14.22
CA GLU A 955 7.66 -17.37 -12.78
C GLU A 955 6.60 -18.27 -12.13
N ILE A 956 7.00 -19.40 -11.57
CA ILE A 956 6.11 -20.26 -10.77
C ILE A 956 6.33 -19.94 -9.29
N GLN A 957 5.26 -19.54 -8.62
CA GLN A 957 5.28 -19.19 -7.21
C GLN A 957 5.10 -20.44 -6.34
N ASN A 958 5.95 -20.57 -5.31
CA ASN A 958 5.88 -21.65 -4.32
C ASN A 958 5.78 -23.06 -4.95
N ALA A 959 6.66 -23.36 -5.92
CA ALA A 959 6.68 -24.66 -6.58
C ALA A 959 6.99 -25.79 -5.59
N ARG A 960 6.16 -26.84 -5.55
CA ARG A 960 6.46 -28.01 -4.72
C ARG A 960 7.48 -28.92 -5.41
N LEU A 961 7.43 -29.04 -6.73
CA LEU A 961 8.36 -29.84 -7.52
C LEU A 961 9.24 -28.96 -8.41
N LEU A 962 10.53 -29.28 -8.46
CA LEU A 962 11.45 -28.68 -9.43
C LEU A 962 11.41 -29.52 -10.72
N PRO A 963 11.05 -28.93 -11.88
CA PRO A 963 10.94 -29.70 -13.11
C PRO A 963 12.32 -30.14 -13.59
N SER A 964 12.51 -31.45 -13.76
CA SER A 964 13.70 -32.03 -14.40
C SER A 964 13.68 -31.80 -15.92
N GLU A 965 14.82 -32.01 -16.60
CA GLU A 965 14.88 -31.90 -18.07
C GLU A 965 13.84 -32.78 -18.78
N MET A 966 13.52 -33.95 -18.22
CA MET A 966 12.47 -34.83 -18.75
C MET A 966 11.08 -34.19 -18.68
N ILE A 967 10.75 -33.54 -17.56
CA ILE A 967 9.47 -32.81 -17.38
C ILE A 967 9.41 -31.60 -18.31
N ILE A 968 10.53 -30.90 -18.50
CA ILE A 968 10.63 -29.77 -19.43
C ILE A 968 10.37 -30.24 -20.88
N ASN A 969 10.96 -31.36 -21.30
CA ASN A 969 10.72 -31.94 -22.62
C ASN A 969 9.27 -32.43 -22.79
N GLU A 970 8.66 -32.95 -21.72
CA GLU A 970 7.24 -33.31 -21.70
C GLU A 970 6.34 -32.08 -21.89
N ILE A 971 6.63 -30.98 -21.18
CA ILE A 971 5.91 -29.70 -21.33
C ILE A 971 5.99 -29.23 -22.78
N GLU A 972 7.20 -29.19 -23.35
CA GLU A 972 7.43 -28.74 -24.71
C GLU A 972 6.68 -29.62 -25.72
N SER A 973 6.79 -30.95 -25.58
CA SER A 973 6.09 -31.92 -26.43
C SER A 973 4.58 -31.82 -26.32
N LYS A 974 4.04 -31.62 -25.11
CA LYS A 974 2.61 -31.49 -24.84
C LYS A 974 2.03 -30.22 -25.46
N ILE A 975 2.73 -29.10 -25.36
CA ILE A 975 2.29 -27.84 -25.97
C ILE A 975 2.36 -27.96 -27.50
N ASN A 976 3.47 -28.47 -28.04
CA ASN A 976 3.68 -28.61 -29.49
C ASN A 976 2.76 -29.68 -30.13
N GLY A 977 2.34 -30.69 -29.37
CA GLY A 977 1.42 -31.75 -29.80
C GLY A 977 -0.07 -31.37 -29.76
N SER A 978 -0.42 -30.14 -29.36
CA SER A 978 -1.82 -29.70 -29.26
C SER A 978 -2.55 -29.73 -30.61
N LYS A 979 -3.77 -30.31 -30.64
CA LYS A 979 -4.58 -30.50 -31.86
C LYS A 979 -4.87 -29.21 -32.63
N ASN A 980 -5.07 -28.10 -31.91
CA ASN A 980 -5.45 -26.82 -32.51
C ASN A 980 -4.23 -26.02 -32.99
N LYS A 981 -2.99 -26.47 -32.71
CA LYS A 981 -1.71 -25.84 -33.08
C LYS A 981 -1.71 -24.31 -32.95
N LEU A 982 -2.28 -23.80 -31.86
CA LEU A 982 -2.44 -22.35 -31.63
C LEU A 982 -1.10 -21.65 -31.39
N ILE A 983 -0.25 -22.29 -30.58
CA ILE A 983 1.11 -21.86 -30.26
C ILE A 983 2.05 -23.07 -30.30
N GLY A 984 3.35 -22.80 -30.46
CA GLY A 984 4.44 -23.74 -30.21
C GLY A 984 5.46 -23.15 -29.25
N VAL A 985 6.27 -24.01 -28.63
CA VAL A 985 7.33 -23.63 -27.69
C VAL A 985 8.62 -24.32 -28.10
N ARG A 986 9.74 -23.65 -27.88
CA ARG A 986 11.08 -24.21 -28.07
C ARG A 986 12.05 -23.67 -27.02
N ASN A 987 13.13 -24.42 -26.80
CA ASN A 987 14.24 -24.07 -25.92
C ASN A 987 13.76 -23.75 -24.50
N LEU A 988 12.78 -24.51 -23.98
CA LEU A 988 12.31 -24.34 -22.62
C LEU A 988 13.40 -24.81 -21.65
N LYS A 989 13.79 -23.98 -20.67
CA LYS A 989 14.82 -24.29 -19.67
C LYS A 989 14.46 -23.67 -18.31
N VAL A 990 14.89 -24.29 -17.22
CA VAL A 990 14.80 -23.70 -15.87
C VAL A 990 16.00 -22.78 -15.65
N VAL A 991 15.75 -21.57 -15.14
CA VAL A 991 16.79 -20.56 -14.89
C VAL A 991 16.65 -19.97 -13.49
N GLY A 992 17.73 -19.38 -12.97
CA GLY A 992 17.69 -18.58 -11.75
C GLY A 992 17.08 -17.20 -11.99
N SER A 993 17.23 -16.32 -10.99
CA SER A 993 16.68 -14.96 -11.03
C SER A 993 17.22 -14.09 -12.18
N GLU A 994 18.37 -14.46 -12.74
CA GLU A 994 19.00 -13.83 -13.90
C GLU A 994 18.15 -13.89 -15.18
N GLY A 995 17.23 -14.85 -15.30
CA GLY A 995 16.32 -14.95 -16.46
C GLY A 995 15.41 -13.73 -16.63
N TRP A 996 15.16 -12.99 -15.54
CA TRP A 996 14.37 -11.75 -15.59
C TRP A 996 15.11 -10.63 -16.33
N ALA A 997 16.42 -10.49 -16.12
CA ALA A 997 17.23 -9.49 -16.80
C ALA A 997 17.27 -9.75 -18.32
N PHE A 998 17.35 -11.02 -18.72
CA PHE A 998 17.35 -11.42 -20.13
C PHE A 998 16.07 -11.01 -20.88
N VAL A 999 14.89 -11.21 -20.29
CA VAL A 999 13.63 -10.81 -20.93
C VAL A 999 13.50 -9.29 -21.04
N GLN A 1000 14.04 -8.53 -20.08
CA GLN A 1000 14.06 -7.07 -20.14
C GLN A 1000 15.00 -6.53 -21.20
N GLU A 1001 16.20 -7.13 -21.32
CA GLU A 1001 17.17 -6.78 -22.35
C GLU A 1001 16.58 -7.01 -23.76
N GLY A 1002 15.88 -8.13 -23.97
CA GLY A 1002 15.20 -8.41 -25.24
C GLY A 1002 14.03 -7.49 -25.59
N GLU A 1003 13.41 -6.86 -24.59
CA GLU A 1003 12.43 -5.79 -24.86
C GLU A 1003 13.13 -4.52 -25.37
N ALA A 1004 14.33 -4.24 -24.84
CA ALA A 1004 15.14 -3.06 -25.15
C ALA A 1004 16.02 -3.22 -26.41
N GLU A 1005 16.28 -4.45 -26.85
CA GLU A 1005 17.10 -4.73 -28.03
C GLU A 1005 16.55 -4.16 -29.33
N LYS A 1006 17.46 -3.80 -30.22
CA LYS A 1006 17.20 -2.75 -31.19
C LYS A 1006 16.48 -3.21 -32.45
N GLN A 1007 16.40 -4.49 -32.80
CA GLN A 1007 15.91 -4.91 -34.14
C GLN A 1007 14.86 -6.03 -34.13
N LYS A 1008 13.78 -5.84 -34.91
CA LYS A 1008 12.70 -6.82 -35.11
C LYS A 1008 12.39 -6.96 -36.60
N GLN A 1009 12.13 -8.19 -37.05
CA GLN A 1009 11.80 -8.48 -38.45
C GLN A 1009 10.32 -8.84 -38.60
N TYR A 1010 9.74 -8.39 -39.70
CA TYR A 1010 8.32 -8.57 -40.01
C TYR A 1010 8.10 -8.94 -41.47
N ALA A 1011 6.99 -9.62 -41.73
CA ALA A 1011 6.40 -9.78 -43.05
C ALA A 1011 4.95 -9.29 -43.01
N ALA A 1012 4.60 -8.37 -43.90
CA ALA A 1012 3.28 -7.77 -43.98
C ALA A 1012 2.66 -8.03 -45.35
N LEU A 1013 1.43 -8.55 -45.40
CA LEU A 1013 0.64 -8.57 -46.63
C LEU A 1013 0.00 -7.20 -46.80
N VAL A 1014 0.38 -6.50 -47.86
CA VAL A 1014 -0.02 -5.13 -48.15
C VAL A 1014 -0.81 -5.07 -49.44
N TRP A 1015 -1.87 -4.26 -49.44
CA TRP A 1015 -2.63 -3.89 -50.62
C TRP A 1015 -2.36 -2.44 -50.99
N THR A 1016 -2.28 -2.13 -52.29
CA THR A 1016 -2.16 -0.76 -52.81
C THR A 1016 -3.26 -0.39 -53.79
N SER A 1017 -3.63 0.90 -53.79
CA SER A 1017 -4.68 1.42 -54.68
C SER A 1017 -4.33 1.38 -56.17
N ARG A 1018 -3.04 1.27 -56.51
CA ARG A 1018 -2.55 1.07 -57.88
C ARG A 1018 -1.64 -0.17 -57.93
N PRO A 1019 -1.51 -0.82 -59.11
CA PRO A 1019 -0.48 -1.82 -59.34
C PRO A 1019 0.92 -1.28 -59.08
N LEU A 1020 1.82 -2.14 -58.57
CA LEU A 1020 3.23 -1.79 -58.41
C LEU A 1020 4.02 -2.07 -59.69
N GLU A 1021 4.89 -1.13 -60.04
CA GLU A 1021 5.83 -1.25 -61.15
C GLU A 1021 7.19 -1.75 -60.65
N ASP A 1022 8.07 -2.20 -61.55
CA ASP A 1022 9.39 -2.71 -61.14
C ASP A 1022 10.25 -1.62 -60.50
N ASP A 1023 10.07 -0.36 -60.89
CA ASP A 1023 10.72 0.81 -60.29
C ASP A 1023 10.29 1.02 -58.82
N ASP A 1024 9.04 0.73 -58.47
CA ASP A 1024 8.56 0.81 -57.09
C ASP A 1024 9.31 -0.19 -56.19
N LEU A 1025 9.56 -1.41 -56.69
CA LEU A 1025 10.28 -2.46 -55.97
C LEU A 1025 11.74 -2.07 -55.72
N LEU A 1026 12.38 -1.50 -56.74
CA LEU A 1026 13.74 -0.97 -56.64
C LEU A 1026 13.81 0.21 -55.66
N SER A 1027 12.82 1.11 -55.69
CA SER A 1027 12.74 2.24 -54.76
C SER A 1027 12.69 1.77 -53.30
N ILE A 1028 11.83 0.79 -52.97
CA ILE A 1028 11.67 0.31 -51.60
C ILE A 1028 12.89 -0.50 -51.14
N SER A 1029 13.46 -1.33 -52.00
CA SER A 1029 14.63 -2.17 -51.65
C SER A 1029 15.92 -1.38 -51.49
N SER A 1030 16.04 -0.23 -52.17
CA SER A 1030 17.18 0.68 -52.06
C SER A 1030 17.20 1.51 -50.76
N LEU A 1031 16.05 1.72 -50.12
CA LEU A 1031 15.95 2.45 -48.85
C LEU A 1031 16.52 1.63 -47.69
N LYS A 1032 17.64 2.11 -47.14
CA LYS A 1032 18.30 1.57 -45.94
C LYS A 1032 18.29 2.61 -44.83
N ASP A 1033 18.14 2.14 -43.59
CA ASP A 1033 18.09 2.97 -42.38
C ASP A 1033 17.17 4.20 -42.51
N LEU A 1034 15.99 3.99 -43.11
CA LEU A 1034 14.99 5.02 -43.30
C LEU A 1034 14.50 5.51 -41.94
N LYS A 1035 14.74 6.79 -41.66
CA LYS A 1035 14.18 7.47 -40.50
C LYS A 1035 12.72 7.83 -40.76
N ILE A 1036 11.85 7.41 -39.85
CA ILE A 1036 10.44 7.75 -39.84
C ILE A 1036 10.09 8.48 -38.56
N LEU A 1037 9.18 9.42 -38.67
CA LEU A 1037 8.58 10.13 -37.56
C LEU A 1037 7.19 9.56 -37.32
N GLN A 1038 7.00 8.92 -36.18
CA GLN A 1038 5.80 8.16 -35.88
C GLN A 1038 5.13 8.71 -34.63
N ARG A 1039 3.97 9.35 -34.80
CA ARG A 1039 3.11 9.69 -33.67
C ARG A 1039 2.49 8.43 -33.09
N THR A 1040 2.09 8.51 -31.84
CA THR A 1040 1.44 7.39 -31.16
C THR A 1040 0.16 7.03 -31.92
N PRO A 1041 0.02 5.78 -32.40
CA PRO A 1041 -1.09 5.39 -33.25
C PRO A 1041 -2.46 5.65 -32.64
N ILE A 1042 -3.43 6.07 -33.46
CA ILE A 1042 -4.79 6.36 -33.00
C ILE A 1042 -5.38 5.21 -32.17
N ARG A 1043 -5.22 3.97 -32.64
CA ARG A 1043 -5.76 2.77 -31.97
C ARG A 1043 -5.20 2.52 -30.57
N VAL A 1044 -4.02 3.06 -30.21
CA VAL A 1044 -3.41 2.89 -28.88
C VAL A 1044 -3.44 4.16 -28.02
N LEU A 1045 -3.93 5.29 -28.54
CA LEU A 1045 -4.02 6.56 -27.80
C LEU A 1045 -4.80 6.43 -26.49
N HIS A 1046 -5.77 5.54 -26.42
CA HIS A 1046 -6.55 5.28 -25.20
C HIS A 1046 -5.75 4.58 -24.07
N ARG A 1047 -4.52 4.12 -24.34
CA ARG A 1047 -3.64 3.45 -23.35
C ARG A 1047 -2.23 4.06 -23.27
N ARG A 1048 -1.84 4.87 -24.24
CA ARG A 1048 -0.47 5.41 -24.37
C ARG A 1048 -0.56 6.91 -24.63
N SER A 1049 0.29 7.68 -23.96
CA SER A 1049 0.38 9.13 -24.18
C SER A 1049 0.67 9.45 -25.65
N PRO A 1050 0.04 10.49 -26.22
CA PRO A 1050 0.36 10.98 -27.54
C PRO A 1050 1.80 11.51 -27.54
N LEU A 1051 2.69 10.74 -28.14
CA LEU A 1051 4.11 11.05 -28.31
C LEU A 1051 4.50 10.83 -29.76
N GLU A 1052 5.40 11.67 -30.25
CA GLU A 1052 6.06 11.52 -31.55
C GLU A 1052 7.44 10.92 -31.33
N ARG A 1053 7.79 9.89 -32.10
CA ARG A 1053 9.05 9.16 -31.94
C ARG A 1053 9.71 8.99 -33.30
N GLU A 1054 10.98 9.36 -33.37
CA GLU A 1054 11.84 8.92 -34.46
C GLU A 1054 12.06 7.40 -34.34
N LYS A 1055 11.90 6.70 -35.45
CA LYS A 1055 12.12 5.26 -35.59
C LYS A 1055 12.90 4.99 -36.87
N ILE A 1056 13.65 3.90 -36.87
CA ILE A 1056 14.48 3.51 -38.03
C ILE A 1056 13.90 2.24 -38.65
N ILE A 1057 13.75 2.23 -39.97
CA ILE A 1057 13.51 1.04 -40.78
C ILE A 1057 14.85 0.67 -41.43
N HIS A 1058 15.49 -0.38 -40.93
CA HIS A 1058 16.85 -0.76 -41.35
C HIS A 1058 16.90 -1.23 -42.80
N TRP A 1059 15.95 -2.06 -43.20
CA TRP A 1059 15.79 -2.49 -44.60
C TRP A 1059 14.36 -2.92 -44.88
N MET A 1060 13.99 -2.84 -46.15
CA MET A 1060 12.73 -3.36 -46.69
C MET A 1060 13.00 -4.14 -47.98
N ARG A 1061 12.12 -5.09 -48.32
CA ARG A 1061 12.03 -5.71 -49.64
C ARG A 1061 10.58 -6.09 -49.93
N ILE A 1062 10.21 -6.07 -51.19
CA ILE A 1062 8.88 -6.48 -51.65
C ILE A 1062 9.00 -7.81 -52.39
N GLU A 1063 8.10 -8.74 -52.08
CA GLU A 1063 7.89 -9.99 -52.78
C GLU A 1063 6.50 -9.95 -53.45
N LYS A 1064 6.45 -10.16 -54.76
CA LYS A 1064 5.20 -10.14 -55.52
C LYS A 1064 4.34 -11.35 -55.16
N VAL A 1065 3.02 -11.16 -55.03
CA VAL A 1065 2.07 -12.26 -54.88
C VAL A 1065 1.64 -12.71 -56.28
N ALA A 1066 1.73 -14.01 -56.55
CA ALA A 1066 1.29 -14.56 -57.83
C ALA A 1066 -0.19 -14.23 -58.10
N GLU A 1067 -0.53 -13.95 -59.36
CA GLU A 1067 -1.91 -13.68 -59.83
C GLU A 1067 -2.53 -12.35 -59.34
N SER A 1068 -1.77 -11.47 -58.69
CA SER A 1068 -2.26 -10.16 -58.26
C SER A 1068 -1.22 -9.06 -58.38
N SER A 1069 -1.58 -7.96 -59.05
CA SER A 1069 -0.68 -6.81 -59.24
C SER A 1069 -0.80 -5.74 -58.15
N GLN A 1070 -1.80 -5.85 -57.27
CA GLN A 1070 -2.10 -4.87 -56.20
C GLN A 1070 -1.78 -5.38 -54.79
N TYR A 1071 -1.34 -6.63 -54.66
CA TYR A 1071 -1.04 -7.26 -53.38
C TYR A 1071 0.40 -7.75 -53.38
N TYR A 1072 1.10 -7.54 -52.27
CA TYR A 1072 2.50 -7.94 -52.13
C TYR A 1072 2.86 -8.21 -50.67
N LEU A 1073 3.95 -8.97 -50.48
CA LEU A 1073 4.56 -9.19 -49.18
C LEU A 1073 5.70 -8.18 -48.97
N LEU A 1074 5.51 -7.28 -48.01
CA LEU A 1074 6.55 -6.38 -47.54
C LEU A 1074 7.31 -7.04 -46.39
N HIS A 1075 8.56 -7.41 -46.63
CA HIS A 1075 9.48 -7.85 -45.59
C HIS A 1075 10.29 -6.64 -45.11
N LEU A 1076 10.43 -6.49 -43.79
CA LEU A 1076 11.15 -5.35 -43.22
C LEU A 1076 11.82 -5.67 -41.87
N CYS A 1077 12.93 -5.00 -41.62
CA CYS A 1077 13.59 -4.97 -40.31
C CYS A 1077 13.53 -3.57 -39.73
N THR A 1078 13.08 -3.44 -38.48
CA THR A 1078 12.85 -2.14 -37.86
C THR A 1078 13.51 -2.04 -36.49
N GLN A 1079 13.69 -0.80 -36.05
CA GLN A 1079 13.99 -0.50 -34.66
C GLN A 1079 12.90 -1.06 -33.72
N ALA A 1080 13.24 -1.39 -32.48
CA ALA A 1080 12.25 -1.74 -31.48
C ALA A 1080 11.23 -0.60 -31.21
N GLY A 1081 9.97 -1.00 -31.01
CA GLY A 1081 8.86 -0.10 -30.74
C GLY A 1081 8.32 0.64 -31.97
N THR A 1082 8.70 0.24 -33.19
CA THR A 1082 8.09 0.73 -34.44
C THR A 1082 6.71 0.11 -34.64
N TYR A 1083 5.73 0.91 -35.09
CA TYR A 1083 4.34 0.48 -35.27
C TYR A 1083 4.11 0.17 -36.76
N ILE A 1084 4.23 -1.11 -37.11
CA ILE A 1084 4.32 -1.54 -38.51
C ILE A 1084 3.05 -1.25 -39.30
N LYS A 1085 1.86 -1.44 -38.69
CA LYS A 1085 0.59 -1.18 -39.37
C LYS A 1085 0.53 0.28 -39.83
N GLU A 1086 0.85 1.18 -38.90
CA GLU A 1086 0.83 2.62 -39.12
C GLU A 1086 1.94 3.11 -40.06
N PHE A 1087 3.09 2.45 -40.09
CA PHE A 1087 4.10 2.69 -41.13
C PHE A 1087 3.59 2.33 -42.53
N VAL A 1088 2.74 1.31 -42.67
CA VAL A 1088 2.15 0.95 -43.98
C VAL A 1088 1.09 1.96 -44.39
N HIS A 1089 0.02 2.11 -43.61
CA HIS A 1089 -1.15 2.91 -44.00
C HIS A 1089 -1.05 4.41 -43.64
N GLY A 1090 0.04 4.83 -42.99
CA GLY A 1090 0.34 6.23 -42.66
C GLY A 1090 -0.45 6.83 -41.49
N ASP A 1091 -1.40 6.09 -40.91
CA ASP A 1091 -2.27 6.53 -39.80
C ASP A 1091 -2.85 7.94 -40.01
N LEU A 1092 -3.39 8.21 -41.20
CA LEU A 1092 -3.89 9.54 -41.61
C LEU A 1092 -2.81 10.64 -41.57
N GLY A 1093 -1.59 10.31 -41.99
CA GLY A 1093 -0.44 11.23 -42.02
C GLY A 1093 0.28 11.39 -40.68
N ARG A 1094 -0.07 10.58 -39.67
CA ARG A 1094 0.58 10.58 -38.35
C ARG A 1094 1.89 9.81 -38.31
N THR A 1095 2.18 9.03 -39.35
CA THR A 1095 3.46 8.39 -39.59
C THR A 1095 4.02 8.86 -40.92
N HIS A 1096 5.23 9.44 -40.91
CA HIS A 1096 5.85 9.99 -42.12
C HIS A 1096 7.38 9.83 -42.11
N PRO A 1097 8.00 9.40 -43.23
CA PRO A 1097 7.35 8.78 -44.37
C PRO A 1097 6.68 7.43 -44.01
N SER A 1098 5.61 7.10 -44.72
CA SER A 1098 4.89 5.82 -44.71
C SER A 1098 5.00 5.15 -46.08
N ILE A 1099 4.68 3.85 -46.19
CA ILE A 1099 4.66 3.14 -47.48
C ILE A 1099 3.75 3.85 -48.49
N GLY A 1100 2.56 4.28 -48.06
CA GLY A 1100 1.65 5.03 -48.93
C GLY A 1100 2.26 6.34 -49.44
N SER A 1101 2.98 7.09 -48.59
CA SER A 1101 3.65 8.31 -49.05
C SER A 1101 4.89 8.04 -49.92
N ILE A 1102 5.61 6.94 -49.70
CA ILE A 1102 6.80 6.58 -50.49
C ILE A 1102 6.37 6.16 -51.90
N LEU A 1103 5.34 5.35 -52.01
CA LEU A 1103 4.82 4.84 -53.29
C LEU A 1103 3.83 5.79 -53.97
N SER A 1104 3.54 6.94 -53.34
CA SER A 1104 2.55 7.92 -53.80
C SER A 1104 1.18 7.28 -54.12
N CYS A 1105 0.74 6.35 -53.27
CA CYS A 1105 -0.55 5.66 -53.41
C CYS A 1105 -1.14 5.34 -52.05
N ARG A 1106 -2.41 4.92 -52.00
CA ARG A 1106 -2.97 4.41 -50.74
C ARG A 1106 -2.46 2.99 -50.52
N ALA A 1107 -1.93 2.71 -49.33
CA ALA A 1107 -1.50 1.39 -48.90
C ALA A 1107 -2.27 0.96 -47.65
N GLU A 1108 -2.67 -0.31 -47.58
CA GLU A 1108 -3.37 -0.89 -46.44
C GLU A 1108 -2.71 -2.21 -46.05
N ILE A 1109 -2.63 -2.49 -44.74
CA ILE A 1109 -2.08 -3.75 -44.24
C ILE A 1109 -3.21 -4.74 -43.94
N LEU A 1110 -3.13 -5.94 -44.51
CA LEU A 1110 -4.14 -6.99 -44.34
C LEU A 1110 -3.72 -8.02 -43.30
N GLN A 1111 -2.44 -8.36 -43.30
CA GLN A 1111 -1.87 -9.34 -42.38
C GLN A 1111 -0.46 -8.92 -41.98
N LEU A 1112 -0.07 -9.25 -40.76
CA LEU A 1112 1.26 -8.96 -40.23
C LEU A 1112 1.78 -10.15 -39.43
N ASP A 1113 3.02 -10.51 -39.68
CA ASP A 1113 3.76 -11.53 -38.95
C ASP A 1113 5.05 -10.94 -38.43
N VAL A 1114 5.39 -11.26 -37.18
CA VAL A 1114 6.75 -11.09 -36.66
C VAL A 1114 7.52 -12.32 -37.11
N THR A 1115 8.56 -12.14 -37.90
CA THR A 1115 9.36 -13.24 -38.44
C THR A 1115 10.59 -13.53 -37.60
N ASP A 1116 11.13 -12.52 -36.91
CA ASP A 1116 12.30 -12.71 -36.06
C ASP A 1116 12.46 -11.59 -35.01
N ILE A 1117 13.11 -11.94 -33.89
CA ILE A 1117 13.52 -11.02 -32.83
C ILE A 1117 14.99 -11.30 -32.56
N LYS A 1118 15.85 -10.39 -33.03
CA LYS A 1118 17.30 -10.51 -32.86
C LYS A 1118 17.65 -10.25 -31.40
N MET A 1119 18.20 -11.27 -30.75
CA MET A 1119 18.81 -11.15 -29.44
C MET A 1119 20.22 -11.72 -29.42
N ASP A 1120 21.16 -11.00 -28.81
CA ASP A 1120 22.55 -11.43 -28.62
C ASP A 1120 22.76 -11.79 -27.14
N GLY A 1121 22.84 -13.08 -26.80
CA GLY A 1121 23.11 -13.49 -25.41
C GLY A 1121 23.26 -15.00 -25.19
N HIS A 1122 24.07 -15.39 -24.20
CA HIS A 1122 24.42 -16.78 -23.88
C HIS A 1122 23.25 -17.71 -23.48
N LEU A 1123 22.06 -17.16 -23.22
CA LEU A 1123 20.82 -17.91 -22.98
C LEU A 1123 20.03 -18.20 -24.28
N ALA A 1124 20.52 -17.72 -25.43
CA ALA A 1124 19.90 -17.91 -26.74
C ALA A 1124 20.30 -19.21 -27.45
N GLU A 1125 21.34 -19.91 -26.97
CA GLU A 1125 21.81 -21.21 -27.49
C GLU A 1125 21.18 -22.42 -26.76
#